data_AF-A0A930YNZ1-F1
#
_entry.id   AF-A0A930YNZ1-F1
#
_cell.length_a   1.000
_cell.length_b   1.000
_cell.length_c   1.000
_cell.angle_alpha   90.00
_cell.angle_beta   90.00
_cell.angle_gamma   90.00
#
_symmetry.space_group_name_H-M   'P 1'
#
loop_
_entity.id
_entity.type
_entity.pdbx_description
1 polymer ?
#
loop_
_entity_poly.entity_id
_entity_poly.type
_entity_poly.pdbx_seq_one_letter_code
_entity_poly.pdbx_strand_id
1 'polypeptide(L)'
;MTDQRFVRDFSEIGLRDVALVGGKNASLGEMYRELTAEGLRVPDGFAITSEAYRHTLEASGAWPALHAALDGLDPTDVVDLAGRARRAREIVYGAQLPAEIVEQVLESYRRLLAQYGEHTAVAVRSSATAEDLPDASFAGQHETFLNVRGERSLLDAVQRCFASLFTDRAIHYRVDQGFDHFKVALSVGVMRMVRSDIGASGVLFTIDTESGFNDVVFVTSAYGLGENVVQGAVDPDEFYVHKPTFSAGYRAVLRRRLGDKAVKMVLSEGGTRHTTRNLPTPKADRARFSISDADVLDLVQAALVIERHYGVPMDVEWAKDGVDGLTYIVQARPETAASQRSAVVLESYVVDEHGATLCEGRSVGERVASGAVRVINELGELSSFRPGEVLVADTTTPDWEPVMKTAAAVVTNRGGRTCHAAIIARELGIPAVVGTGDGTTRLATGTTVTVSCAEGDTGRIYAGSASFHIDTTDVSGLQRPRTKIMVNLGNPDLAFRTAMLPSDGVGLARMEFVISESIKAHPLALVHPELVSDPAVRAEVERLSSGYPDGAAYFVERLSEGIGTIAAAFFPRPVVVRMSDFKTNEYASLLGGSDFEPHEENPMLGFRGASRYAHPAYTEGFALECRAVRRVREDMGLDNLIVMLPFVRRLQEADLVLDRMAELGLKRGENGLEVYAMCEIPNNVILMDQFAERFDGFSIGSNDLTQLTLGVDRDSALVAFDYDERDPGVKEMIRLAVEGCRRNGVHSGLCGQAPSDFPDMAEFLVEIGIDSMSLNPDSVLAVTRAVLDLESRLGR
;
A
#
# COMPACT_ATOMS: atom_id res chain seq x y z
N MET A 1 -23.29 32.62 40.09
CA MET A 1 -22.10 32.33 39.28
C MET A 1 -22.51 31.21 38.36
N THR A 2 -22.68 31.50 37.08
CA THR A 2 -23.02 30.50 36.06
C THR A 2 -21.90 29.47 36.00
N ASP A 3 -22.25 28.21 36.18
CA ASP A 3 -21.35 27.05 36.24
C ASP A 3 -20.87 26.70 34.82
N GLN A 4 -20.15 27.64 34.20
CA GLN A 4 -19.71 27.52 32.81
C GLN A 4 -18.48 26.64 32.76
N ARG A 5 -18.63 25.46 32.14
CA ARG A 5 -17.64 24.40 32.16
C ARG A 5 -16.82 24.42 30.87
N PHE A 6 -15.62 24.99 30.99
CA PHE A 6 -14.67 25.28 29.92
C PHE A 6 -13.77 24.10 29.56
N VAL A 7 -13.66 23.11 30.47
CA VAL A 7 -12.90 21.88 30.28
C VAL A 7 -13.84 20.67 30.36
N ARG A 8 -13.67 19.73 29.43
CA ARG A 8 -14.44 18.48 29.34
C ARG A 8 -13.50 17.29 29.31
N ASP A 9 -13.79 16.26 30.09
CA ASP A 9 -13.03 15.02 30.02
C ASP A 9 -13.37 14.27 28.72
N PHE A 10 -12.45 13.47 28.18
CA PHE A 10 -12.74 12.69 26.97
C PHE A 10 -13.93 11.74 27.14
N SER A 11 -14.20 11.27 28.36
CA SER A 11 -15.38 10.48 28.70
C SER A 11 -16.72 11.22 28.57
N GLU A 12 -16.71 12.55 28.39
CA GLU A 12 -17.89 13.40 28.37
C GLU A 12 -18.21 14.00 26.99
N ILE A 13 -17.35 13.78 25.99
CA ILE A 13 -17.47 14.38 24.65
C ILE A 13 -17.57 13.30 23.58
N GLY A 14 -18.16 13.62 22.43
CA GLY A 14 -18.19 12.74 21.26
C GLY A 14 -18.44 13.50 19.97
N LEU A 15 -18.83 12.80 18.90
CA LEU A 15 -19.00 13.40 17.56
C LEU A 15 -20.07 14.51 17.48
N ARG A 16 -20.98 14.59 18.45
CA ARG A 16 -21.97 15.68 18.53
C ARG A 16 -21.39 17.00 19.02
N ASP A 17 -20.20 16.96 19.61
CA ASP A 17 -19.56 18.09 20.27
C ASP A 17 -18.50 18.77 19.39
N VAL A 18 -18.44 18.46 18.09
CA VAL A 18 -17.45 19.03 17.15
C VAL A 18 -17.40 20.57 17.20
N ALA A 19 -18.54 21.24 17.31
CA ALA A 19 -18.58 22.71 17.43
C ALA A 19 -17.96 23.23 18.75
N LEU A 20 -17.97 22.40 19.80
CA LEU A 20 -17.48 22.73 21.13
C LEU A 20 -15.99 22.36 21.30
N VAL A 21 -15.54 21.23 20.75
CA VAL A 21 -14.18 20.70 21.01
C VAL A 21 -13.35 20.47 19.75
N GLY A 22 -13.85 20.81 18.57
CA GLY A 22 -13.21 20.44 17.30
C GLY A 22 -13.31 18.94 17.01
N GLY A 23 -13.11 18.53 15.76
CA GLY A 23 -13.41 17.14 15.40
C GLY A 23 -12.35 16.13 15.85
N LYS A 24 -11.07 16.51 15.98
CA LYS A 24 -10.05 15.63 16.62
C LYS A 24 -10.41 15.25 18.05
N ASN A 25 -10.74 16.22 18.91
CA ASN A 25 -11.10 15.91 20.30
C ASN A 25 -12.45 15.22 20.39
N ALA A 26 -13.42 15.59 19.53
CA ALA A 26 -14.71 14.91 19.44
C ALA A 26 -14.53 13.43 19.06
N SER A 27 -13.65 13.13 18.10
CA SER A 27 -13.32 11.77 17.68
C SER A 27 -12.59 10.99 18.78
N LEU A 28 -11.63 11.61 19.48
CA LEU A 28 -10.96 11.00 20.63
C LEU A 28 -11.93 10.65 21.76
N GLY A 29 -12.84 11.56 22.12
CA GLY A 29 -13.85 11.30 23.14
C GLY A 29 -14.85 10.24 22.71
N GLU A 30 -15.28 10.24 21.45
CA GLU A 30 -16.14 9.20 20.88
C GLU A 30 -15.50 7.81 21.02
N MET A 31 -14.24 7.67 20.59
CA MET A 31 -13.50 6.42 20.70
C MET A 31 -13.29 6.00 22.16
N TYR A 32 -12.93 6.93 23.05
CA TYR A 32 -12.72 6.65 24.48
C TYR A 32 -14.02 6.19 25.16
N ARG A 33 -15.16 6.82 24.84
CA ARG A 33 -16.45 6.52 25.46
C ARG A 33 -17.07 5.22 24.93
N GLU A 34 -17.08 5.05 23.62
CA GLU A 34 -17.82 3.96 22.97
C GLU A 34 -16.95 2.71 22.78
N LEU A 35 -15.66 2.86 22.47
CA LEU A 35 -14.83 1.75 21.97
C LEU A 35 -13.85 1.19 23.01
N THR A 36 -13.60 1.88 24.13
CA THR A 36 -12.74 1.34 25.20
C THR A 36 -13.32 0.07 25.83
N ALA A 37 -14.65 -0.06 25.91
CA ALA A 37 -15.31 -1.28 26.35
C ALA A 37 -15.11 -2.47 25.37
N GLU A 38 -14.85 -2.18 24.10
CA GLU A 38 -14.54 -3.17 23.05
C GLU A 38 -13.03 -3.49 22.96
N GLY A 39 -12.22 -2.98 23.90
CA GLY A 39 -10.79 -3.24 23.99
C GLY A 39 -9.91 -2.21 23.30
N LEU A 40 -10.48 -1.11 22.77
CA LEU A 40 -9.71 -0.04 22.17
C LEU A 40 -8.94 0.76 23.24
N ARG A 41 -7.63 0.94 23.03
CA ARG A 41 -6.78 1.68 23.95
C ARG A 41 -6.57 3.10 23.43
N VAL A 42 -7.28 4.06 24.00
CA VAL A 42 -7.11 5.50 23.73
C VAL A 42 -6.45 6.15 24.96
N PRO A 43 -5.38 6.94 24.82
CA PRO A 43 -4.81 7.65 25.96
C PRO A 43 -5.80 8.64 26.55
N ASP A 44 -5.97 8.59 27.86
CA ASP A 44 -6.91 9.44 28.60
C ASP A 44 -6.48 10.91 28.57
N GLY A 45 -7.44 11.80 28.73
CA GLY A 45 -7.25 13.23 28.57
C GLY A 45 -8.51 14.07 28.73
N PHE A 46 -8.37 15.35 28.42
CA PHE A 46 -9.45 16.33 28.46
C PHE A 46 -9.30 17.36 27.34
N ALA A 47 -10.40 18.00 26.96
CA ALA A 47 -10.47 19.06 25.97
C ALA A 47 -10.81 20.40 26.62
N ILE A 48 -10.03 21.42 26.27
CA ILE A 48 -10.33 22.83 26.54
C ILE A 48 -11.21 23.32 25.40
N THR A 49 -12.43 23.75 25.71
CA THR A 49 -13.48 24.04 24.73
C THR A 49 -13.20 25.28 23.88
N SER A 50 -13.84 25.36 22.72
CA SER A 50 -13.85 26.53 21.84
C SER A 50 -14.48 27.76 22.53
N GLU A 51 -15.36 27.55 23.50
CA GLU A 51 -15.89 28.61 24.36
C GLU A 51 -14.81 29.20 25.28
N ALA A 52 -13.92 28.36 25.82
CA ALA A 52 -12.80 28.83 26.64
C ALA A 52 -11.86 29.74 25.84
N TYR A 53 -11.61 29.41 24.57
CA TYR A 53 -10.87 30.25 23.64
C TYR A 53 -11.55 31.62 23.44
N ARG A 54 -12.85 31.63 23.13
CA ARG A 54 -13.62 32.87 22.92
C ARG A 54 -13.63 33.74 24.18
N HIS A 55 -13.87 33.12 25.33
CA HIS A 55 -13.90 33.79 26.65
C HIS A 55 -12.54 34.40 26.99
N THR A 56 -11.44 33.69 26.71
CA THR A 56 -10.08 34.21 26.91
C THR A 56 -9.84 35.48 26.11
N LEU A 57 -10.21 35.50 24.82
CA LEU A 57 -10.04 36.68 23.96
C LEU A 57 -10.97 37.84 24.32
N GLU A 58 -12.18 37.54 24.81
CA GLU A 58 -13.13 38.54 25.27
C GLU A 58 -12.68 39.19 26.58
N ALA A 59 -12.33 38.39 27.58
CA ALA A 59 -11.86 38.86 28.88
C ALA A 59 -10.57 39.68 28.78
N SER A 60 -9.69 39.35 27.83
CA SER A 60 -8.46 40.11 27.57
C SER A 60 -8.65 41.32 26.66
N GLY A 61 -9.85 41.54 26.10
CA GLY A 61 -10.11 42.60 25.12
C GLY A 61 -9.30 42.45 23.83
N ALA A 62 -8.98 41.23 23.41
CA ALA A 62 -8.10 40.97 22.25
C ALA A 62 -8.79 41.16 20.89
N TRP A 63 -10.13 41.01 20.81
CA TRP A 63 -10.88 41.07 19.55
C TRP A 63 -10.65 42.35 18.73
N PRO A 64 -10.73 43.58 19.30
CA PRO A 64 -10.49 44.79 18.52
C PRO A 64 -9.07 44.87 17.94
N ALA A 65 -8.08 44.39 18.69
CA ALA A 65 -6.69 44.36 18.23
C ALA A 65 -6.46 43.32 17.11
N LEU A 66 -7.15 42.17 17.19
CA LEU A 66 -7.13 41.16 16.15
C LEU A 66 -7.77 41.65 14.85
N HIS A 67 -8.94 42.31 14.94
CA HIS A 67 -9.57 42.99 13.80
C HIS A 67 -8.64 44.02 13.18
N ALA A 68 -8.04 44.91 13.99
CA ALA A 68 -7.09 45.90 13.47
C ALA A 68 -5.86 45.28 12.78
N ALA A 69 -5.44 44.07 13.16
CA ALA A 69 -4.32 43.38 12.54
C ALA A 69 -4.69 42.68 11.21
N LEU A 70 -5.86 42.06 11.14
CA LEU A 70 -6.25 41.17 10.04
C LEU A 70 -7.26 41.79 9.06
N ASP A 71 -8.00 42.82 9.45
CA ASP A 71 -8.96 43.47 8.56
C ASP A 71 -8.22 44.09 7.35
N GLY A 72 -8.76 43.85 6.15
CA GLY A 72 -8.15 44.28 4.89
C GLY A 72 -6.82 43.58 4.56
N LEU A 73 -6.57 42.39 5.11
CA LEU A 73 -5.48 41.52 4.69
C LEU A 73 -5.58 41.22 3.19
N ASP A 74 -4.48 41.45 2.46
CA ASP A 74 -4.32 40.98 1.09
C ASP A 74 -3.62 39.61 1.13
N PRO A 75 -4.30 38.51 0.77
CA PRO A 75 -3.70 37.17 0.78
C PRO A 75 -2.59 36.99 -0.26
N THR A 76 -2.50 37.86 -1.27
CA THR A 76 -1.49 37.74 -2.34
C THR A 76 -0.14 38.36 -1.96
N ASP A 77 -0.11 39.19 -0.91
CA ASP A 77 1.13 39.75 -0.37
C ASP A 77 1.65 38.89 0.81
N VAL A 78 2.56 37.98 0.49
CA VAL A 78 3.18 37.04 1.44
C VAL A 78 3.88 37.77 2.59
N VAL A 79 4.47 38.95 2.33
CA VAL A 79 5.22 39.70 3.34
C VAL A 79 4.27 40.39 4.31
N ASP A 80 3.20 41.01 3.81
CA ASP A 80 2.15 41.60 4.64
C ASP A 80 1.43 40.53 5.47
N LEU A 81 1.11 39.39 4.86
CA LEU A 81 0.48 38.25 5.53
C LEU A 81 1.34 37.75 6.69
N ALA A 82 2.62 37.48 6.46
CA ALA A 82 3.53 37.01 7.52
C ALA A 82 3.66 38.03 8.67
N GLY A 83 3.68 39.33 8.35
CA GLY A 83 3.71 40.41 9.34
C GLY A 83 2.44 40.46 10.20
N ARG A 84 1.27 40.44 9.57
CA ARG A 84 -0.03 40.47 10.23
C ARG A 84 -0.32 39.20 11.01
N ALA A 85 0.02 38.04 10.45
CA ALA A 85 -0.10 36.74 11.12
C ALA A 85 0.74 36.71 12.39
N ARG A 86 2.01 37.16 12.33
CA ARG A 86 2.85 37.31 13.53
C ARG A 86 2.21 38.20 14.57
N ARG A 87 1.66 39.35 14.15
CA ARG A 87 0.99 40.29 15.05
C ARG A 87 -0.24 39.67 15.72
N ALA A 88 -1.05 38.94 14.95
CA ALA A 88 -2.21 38.23 15.46
C ALA A 88 -1.80 37.16 16.50
N ARG A 89 -0.74 36.39 16.23
CA ARG A 89 -0.18 35.42 17.19
C ARG A 89 0.29 36.08 18.48
N GLU A 90 0.98 37.21 18.41
CA GLU A 90 1.41 37.96 19.60
C GLU A 90 0.22 38.44 20.44
N ILE A 91 -0.85 38.90 19.80
CA ILE A 91 -2.05 39.37 20.49
C ILE A 91 -2.71 38.20 21.24
N VAL A 92 -2.88 37.06 20.58
CA VAL A 92 -3.54 35.88 21.16
C VAL A 92 -2.66 35.24 22.24
N TYR A 93 -1.36 35.13 21.99
CA TYR A 93 -0.42 34.63 23.00
C TYR A 93 -0.31 35.57 24.21
N GLY A 94 -0.50 36.89 24.02
CA GLY A 94 -0.54 37.87 25.10
C GLY A 94 -1.85 37.92 25.89
N ALA A 95 -2.93 37.30 25.38
CA ALA A 95 -4.22 37.25 26.05
C ALA A 95 -4.15 36.36 27.30
N GLN A 96 -4.26 36.95 28.49
CA GLN A 96 -4.17 36.20 29.75
C GLN A 96 -5.35 35.23 29.91
N LEU A 97 -5.04 33.97 30.24
CA LEU A 97 -6.05 32.97 30.57
C LEU A 97 -6.83 33.39 31.84
N PRO A 98 -8.17 33.48 31.78
CA PRO A 98 -9.01 33.71 32.96
C PRO A 98 -8.77 32.69 34.08
N ALA A 99 -8.89 33.13 35.34
CA ALA A 99 -8.57 32.31 36.50
C ALA A 99 -9.42 31.03 36.57
N GLU A 100 -10.70 31.14 36.20
CA GLU A 100 -11.64 30.01 36.15
C GLU A 100 -11.26 28.96 35.11
N ILE A 101 -10.64 29.35 33.98
CA ILE A 101 -10.13 28.40 32.98
C ILE A 101 -8.85 27.74 33.50
N VAL A 102 -7.95 28.52 34.09
CA VAL A 102 -6.70 28.01 34.68
C VAL A 102 -7.01 26.96 35.76
N GLU A 103 -7.93 27.25 36.67
CA GLU A 103 -8.33 26.31 37.73
C GLU A 103 -8.87 24.99 37.16
N GLN A 104 -9.79 25.03 36.19
CA GLN A 104 -10.35 23.82 35.57
C GLN A 104 -9.31 23.00 34.82
N VAL A 105 -8.38 23.64 34.11
CA VAL A 105 -7.28 22.96 33.40
C VAL A 105 -6.34 22.27 34.38
N LEU A 106 -5.94 22.96 35.45
CA LEU A 106 -5.03 22.40 36.45
C LEU A 106 -5.68 21.30 37.29
N GLU A 107 -6.98 21.41 37.58
CA GLU A 107 -7.74 20.34 38.24
C GLU A 107 -7.73 19.06 37.40
N SER A 108 -8.07 19.17 36.11
CA SER A 108 -8.09 18.03 35.19
C SER A 108 -6.68 17.44 34.99
N TYR A 109 -5.65 18.29 34.92
CA TYR A 109 -4.26 17.85 34.84
C TYR A 109 -3.81 17.11 36.10
N ARG A 110 -4.11 17.61 37.30
CA ARG A 110 -3.81 16.92 38.57
C ARG A 110 -4.52 15.57 38.67
N ARG A 111 -5.73 15.44 38.12
CA ARG A 111 -6.43 14.16 38.03
C ARG A 111 -5.68 13.15 37.17
N LEU A 112 -5.21 13.54 35.99
CA LEU A 112 -4.35 12.69 35.16
C LEU A 112 -3.05 12.30 35.89
N LEU A 113 -2.41 13.23 36.61
CA LEU A 113 -1.22 12.93 37.42
C LEU A 113 -1.51 11.95 38.56
N ALA A 114 -2.67 12.05 39.21
CA ALA A 114 -3.06 11.12 40.26
C ALA A 114 -3.28 9.69 39.72
N GLN A 115 -3.76 9.57 38.48
CA GLN A 115 -4.02 8.29 37.83
C GLN A 115 -2.76 7.64 37.25
N TYR A 116 -1.85 8.42 36.66
CA TYR A 116 -0.69 7.90 35.91
C TYR A 116 0.67 8.19 36.55
N GLY A 117 0.70 8.99 37.62
CA GLY A 117 1.89 9.35 38.40
C GLY A 117 2.37 10.79 38.18
N GLU A 118 3.07 11.34 39.18
CA GLU A 118 3.51 12.75 39.22
C GLU A 118 4.47 13.16 38.09
N HIS A 119 5.12 12.19 37.44
CA HIS A 119 6.07 12.42 36.35
C HIS A 119 5.46 12.22 34.96
N THR A 120 4.14 12.04 34.87
CA THR A 120 3.44 11.87 33.60
C THR A 120 3.61 13.11 32.72
N ALA A 121 4.02 12.88 31.48
CA ALA A 121 4.04 13.92 30.46
C ALA A 121 2.73 13.89 29.67
N VAL A 122 2.32 15.03 29.15
CA VAL A 122 1.13 15.16 28.30
C VAL A 122 1.49 15.68 26.91
N ALA A 123 0.69 15.29 25.93
CA ALA A 123 0.63 15.92 24.62
C ALA A 123 -0.47 16.97 24.63
N VAL A 124 -0.16 18.16 24.09
CA VAL A 124 -1.10 19.28 23.96
C VAL A 124 -1.32 19.51 22.47
N ARG A 125 -2.50 19.16 21.98
CA ARG A 125 -2.85 19.16 20.54
C ARG A 125 -3.94 20.18 20.27
N SER A 126 -3.82 20.85 19.13
CA SER A 126 -4.84 21.73 18.58
C SER A 126 -5.96 20.91 17.91
N SER A 127 -7.21 21.35 18.09
CA SER A 127 -8.38 20.82 17.39
C SER A 127 -9.30 21.96 16.99
N ALA A 128 -9.32 22.31 15.70
CA ALA A 128 -10.13 23.42 15.21
C ALA A 128 -11.58 22.98 14.92
N THR A 129 -12.52 23.90 15.11
CA THR A 129 -13.96 23.67 14.86
C THR A 129 -14.31 23.51 13.37
N ALA A 130 -13.40 23.91 12.47
CA ALA A 130 -13.55 23.79 11.02
C ALA A 130 -12.62 22.72 10.40
N GLU A 131 -11.87 21.97 11.22
CA GLU A 131 -10.78 21.08 10.78
C GLU A 131 -11.25 19.86 9.97
N ASP A 132 -12.52 19.47 10.15
CA ASP A 132 -13.08 18.20 9.68
C ASP A 132 -14.28 18.41 8.72
N LEU A 133 -14.32 19.54 7.99
CA LEU A 133 -15.28 19.69 6.91
C LEU A 133 -14.92 18.72 5.76
N PRO A 134 -15.90 18.07 5.10
CA PRO A 134 -15.67 17.01 4.10
C PRO A 134 -14.70 17.38 2.96
N ASP A 135 -14.61 18.67 2.63
CA ASP A 135 -13.78 19.20 1.54
C ASP A 135 -12.50 19.90 2.04
N ALA A 136 -12.19 19.83 3.35
CA ALA A 136 -11.12 20.62 3.97
C ALA A 136 -10.12 19.78 4.78
N SER A 137 -8.95 19.49 4.18
CA SER A 137 -7.82 18.84 4.84
C SER A 137 -6.90 19.88 5.52
N PHE A 138 -7.06 20.07 6.84
CA PHE A 138 -6.22 20.98 7.65
C PHE A 138 -4.92 20.31 8.15
N ALA A 139 -4.47 19.22 7.51
CA ALA A 139 -3.38 18.39 8.00
C ALA A 139 -2.08 19.20 8.27
N GLY A 140 -1.60 19.14 9.51
CA GLY A 140 -0.34 19.75 9.94
C GLY A 140 -0.32 21.30 9.97
N GLN A 141 -1.47 21.98 10.00
CA GLN A 141 -1.53 23.46 9.98
C GLN A 141 -1.34 24.11 11.36
N HIS A 142 -1.62 23.37 12.43
CA HIS A 142 -1.63 23.87 13.80
C HIS A 142 -0.57 23.17 14.66
N GLU A 143 -0.13 23.84 15.72
CA GLU A 143 0.97 23.36 16.55
C GLU A 143 0.51 22.24 17.50
N THR A 144 1.37 21.23 17.65
CA THR A 144 1.27 20.16 18.65
C THR A 144 2.51 20.21 19.53
N PHE A 145 2.33 20.17 20.85
CA PHE A 145 3.42 20.17 21.83
C PHE A 145 3.49 18.83 22.54
N LEU A 146 4.62 18.15 22.42
CA LEU A 146 4.87 16.84 23.02
C LEU A 146 5.75 16.98 24.26
N ASN A 147 5.65 16.01 25.19
CA ASN A 147 6.44 15.94 26.43
C ASN A 147 6.32 17.19 27.32
N VAL A 148 5.10 17.69 27.47
CA VAL A 148 4.81 18.81 28.37
C VAL A 148 4.69 18.28 29.80
N ARG A 149 5.41 18.91 30.73
CA ARG A 149 5.43 18.53 32.15
C ARG A 149 5.31 19.75 33.04
N GLY A 150 4.41 19.66 34.02
CA GLY A 150 4.20 20.68 35.03
C GLY A 150 3.20 21.75 34.60
N GLU A 151 2.53 22.33 35.60
CA GLU A 151 1.39 23.23 35.43
C GLU A 151 1.71 24.45 34.55
N ARG A 152 2.86 25.09 34.78
CA ARG A 152 3.26 26.29 34.02
C ARG A 152 3.51 25.99 32.55
N SER A 153 4.19 24.88 32.25
CA SER A 153 4.48 24.49 30.86
C SER A 153 3.21 24.05 30.13
N LEU A 154 2.25 23.45 30.84
CA LEU A 154 0.94 23.13 30.29
C LEU A 154 0.19 24.39 29.86
N LEU A 155 0.07 25.37 30.74
CA LEU A 155 -0.64 26.62 30.44
C LEU A 155 0.01 27.40 29.28
N ASP A 156 1.35 27.44 29.23
CA ASP A 156 2.09 28.02 28.10
C ASP A 156 1.80 27.28 26.79
N ALA A 157 1.80 25.94 26.80
CA ALA A 157 1.48 25.13 25.62
C ALA A 157 0.03 25.37 25.13
N VAL A 158 -0.94 25.47 26.05
CA VAL A 158 -2.34 25.80 25.72
C VAL A 158 -2.43 27.16 25.02
N GLN A 159 -1.74 28.17 25.55
CA GLN A 159 -1.75 29.53 25.02
C GLN A 159 -1.08 29.60 23.64
N ARG A 160 -0.01 28.82 23.41
CA ARG A 160 0.61 28.67 22.10
C ARG A 160 -0.31 27.95 21.11
N CYS A 161 -1.00 26.89 21.53
CA CYS A 161 -2.00 26.25 20.68
C CYS A 161 -3.06 27.27 20.23
N PHE A 162 -3.64 28.07 21.14
CA PHE A 162 -4.57 29.15 20.77
C PHE A 162 -3.98 30.13 19.76
N ALA A 163 -2.72 30.53 19.93
CA ALA A 163 -2.03 31.40 18.98
C ALA A 163 -1.80 30.72 17.61
N SER A 164 -1.59 29.41 17.58
CA SER A 164 -1.39 28.63 16.34
C SER A 164 -2.59 28.63 15.40
N LEU A 165 -3.78 29.08 15.87
CA LEU A 165 -4.90 29.34 14.98
C LEU A 165 -4.55 30.42 13.94
N PHE A 166 -3.62 31.32 14.24
CA PHE A 166 -3.18 32.42 13.36
C PHE A 166 -1.76 32.21 12.82
N THR A 167 -1.34 30.96 12.58
CA THR A 167 -0.15 30.71 11.75
C THR A 167 -0.38 31.25 10.33
N ASP A 168 0.72 31.61 9.66
CA ASP A 168 0.69 32.16 8.30
C ASP A 168 -0.10 31.21 7.37
N ARG A 169 0.17 29.91 7.50
CA ARG A 169 -0.52 28.82 6.78
C ARG A 169 -2.02 28.76 7.10
N ALA A 170 -2.41 28.77 8.37
CA ALA A 170 -3.82 28.67 8.76
C ALA A 170 -4.64 29.89 8.28
N ILE A 171 -4.03 31.08 8.24
CA ILE A 171 -4.67 32.27 7.69
C ILE A 171 -4.85 32.11 6.18
N HIS A 172 -3.78 31.79 5.44
CA HIS A 172 -3.83 31.62 3.98
C HIS A 172 -4.90 30.60 3.57
N TYR A 173 -4.90 29.44 4.22
CA TYR A 173 -5.88 28.38 3.95
C TYR A 173 -7.33 28.84 4.16
N ARG A 174 -7.61 29.55 5.26
CA ARG A 174 -8.94 30.09 5.51
C ARG A 174 -9.36 31.12 4.47
N VAL A 175 -8.43 31.94 3.97
CA VAL A 175 -8.74 32.88 2.88
C VAL A 175 -9.09 32.13 1.60
N ASP A 176 -8.29 31.12 1.22
CA ASP A 176 -8.55 30.30 0.02
C ASP A 176 -9.92 29.60 0.06
N GLN A 177 -10.31 29.12 1.24
CA GLN A 177 -11.61 28.46 1.46
C GLN A 177 -12.77 29.44 1.72
N GLY A 178 -12.50 30.75 1.79
CA GLY A 178 -13.50 31.77 2.09
C GLY A 178 -14.06 31.73 3.52
N PHE A 179 -13.32 31.17 4.48
CA PHE A 179 -13.71 31.14 5.89
C PHE A 179 -13.37 32.46 6.61
N ASP A 180 -14.35 32.97 7.35
CA ASP A 180 -14.18 34.10 8.26
C ASP A 180 -13.25 33.72 9.43
N HIS A 181 -12.11 34.39 9.53
CA HIS A 181 -11.09 34.17 10.56
C HIS A 181 -11.63 34.27 11.98
N PHE A 182 -12.66 35.08 12.22
CA PHE A 182 -13.18 35.36 13.55
C PHE A 182 -14.33 34.41 13.94
N LYS A 183 -14.86 33.63 13.00
CA LYS A 183 -15.88 32.60 13.27
C LYS A 183 -15.28 31.26 13.69
N VAL A 184 -14.04 30.99 13.27
CA VAL A 184 -13.32 29.77 13.63
C VAL A 184 -12.79 29.90 15.05
N ALA A 185 -13.07 28.90 15.87
CA ALA A 185 -12.52 28.78 17.21
C ALA A 185 -11.68 27.51 17.34
N LEU A 186 -10.72 27.54 18.27
CA LEU A 186 -9.82 26.43 18.53
C LEU A 186 -10.11 25.80 19.90
N SER A 187 -10.19 24.48 19.92
CA SER A 187 -10.12 23.67 21.14
C SER A 187 -8.72 23.10 21.30
N VAL A 188 -8.33 22.82 22.54
CA VAL A 188 -7.03 22.22 22.87
C VAL A 188 -7.24 20.91 23.60
N GLY A 189 -6.81 19.81 23.01
CA GLY A 189 -6.78 18.49 23.65
C GLY A 189 -5.51 18.31 24.47
N VAL A 190 -5.65 17.88 25.72
CA VAL A 190 -4.55 17.52 26.60
C VAL A 190 -4.69 16.05 26.95
N MET A 191 -3.75 15.22 26.51
CA MET A 191 -3.81 13.77 26.68
C MET A 191 -2.51 13.20 27.24
N ARG A 192 -2.59 12.06 27.93
CA ARG A 192 -1.41 11.32 28.39
C ARG A 192 -0.48 11.04 27.20
N MET A 193 0.80 11.34 27.38
CA MET A 193 1.82 11.02 26.39
C MET A 193 2.11 9.52 26.39
N VAL A 194 1.98 8.88 25.23
CA VAL A 194 2.44 7.51 24.98
C VAL A 194 3.95 7.54 24.73
N ARG A 195 4.73 6.66 25.38
CA ARG A 195 6.20 6.64 25.30
C ARG A 195 6.73 5.95 24.04
N SER A 196 6.24 6.34 22.87
CA SER A 196 6.74 5.83 21.58
C SER A 196 8.13 6.36 21.22
N ASP A 197 8.66 7.37 21.95
CA ASP A 197 10.05 7.83 21.85
C ASP A 197 11.08 6.71 22.08
N ILE A 198 10.70 5.72 22.89
CA ILE A 198 11.48 4.51 23.16
C ILE A 198 10.76 3.24 22.65
N GLY A 199 9.77 3.41 21.77
CA GLY A 199 9.00 2.36 21.12
C GLY A 199 8.88 2.62 19.63
N ALA A 200 7.67 2.49 19.10
CA ALA A 200 7.34 2.71 17.69
C ALA A 200 6.02 3.46 17.55
N SER A 201 5.76 4.01 16.38
CA SER A 201 4.48 4.62 16.05
C SER A 201 4.30 4.69 14.54
N GLY A 202 3.09 5.02 14.11
CA GLY A 202 2.82 5.19 12.69
C GLY A 202 1.37 5.50 12.42
N VAL A 203 0.97 5.22 11.19
CA VAL A 203 -0.37 5.46 10.66
C VAL A 203 -0.88 4.18 10.04
N LEU A 204 -2.17 3.90 10.17
CA LEU A 204 -2.83 2.84 9.43
C LEU A 204 -4.08 3.37 8.70
N PHE A 205 -4.40 2.72 7.60
CA PHE A 205 -5.57 2.97 6.78
C PHE A 205 -6.37 1.70 6.68
N THR A 206 -7.70 1.77 6.81
CA THR A 206 -8.58 0.62 6.59
C THR A 206 -8.91 0.41 5.12
N ILE A 207 -8.07 0.90 4.22
CA ILE A 207 -8.18 0.76 2.77
C ILE A 207 -6.76 0.81 2.20
N ASP A 208 -6.52 0.17 1.06
CA ASP A 208 -5.31 0.46 0.30
C ASP A 208 -5.42 1.85 -0.33
N THR A 209 -4.58 2.78 0.13
CA THR A 209 -4.67 4.20 -0.27
C THR A 209 -4.25 4.47 -1.72
N GLU A 210 -3.62 3.51 -2.40
CA GLU A 210 -3.20 3.68 -3.79
C GLU A 210 -4.32 3.25 -4.75
N SER A 211 -4.81 2.02 -4.60
CA SER A 211 -5.82 1.42 -5.47
C SER A 211 -7.27 1.64 -5.03
N GLY A 212 -7.49 2.01 -3.76
CA GLY A 212 -8.83 2.06 -3.15
C GLY A 212 -9.39 0.68 -2.77
N PHE A 213 -8.56 -0.36 -2.71
CA PHE A 213 -9.00 -1.72 -2.34
C PHE A 213 -9.40 -1.80 -0.86
N ASN A 214 -10.67 -2.12 -0.62
CA ASN A 214 -11.31 -2.03 0.69
C ASN A 214 -11.11 -3.24 1.60
N ASP A 215 -10.64 -4.38 1.09
CA ASP A 215 -10.54 -5.62 1.87
C ASP A 215 -9.20 -5.80 2.58
N VAL A 216 -8.41 -4.72 2.72
CA VAL A 216 -7.14 -4.72 3.46
C VAL A 216 -7.05 -3.58 4.46
N VAL A 217 -6.26 -3.80 5.51
CA VAL A 217 -5.74 -2.72 6.36
C VAL A 217 -4.26 -2.55 6.02
N PHE A 218 -3.86 -1.32 5.70
CA PHE A 218 -2.50 -0.92 5.43
C PHE A 218 -1.91 -0.24 6.66
N VAL A 219 -0.85 -0.81 7.25
CA VAL A 219 -0.21 -0.31 8.47
C VAL A 219 1.21 0.14 8.14
N THR A 220 1.57 1.35 8.56
CA THR A 220 2.94 1.88 8.50
C THR A 220 3.53 2.00 9.90
N SER A 221 4.84 1.78 10.03
CA SER A 221 5.52 1.85 11.33
C SER A 221 6.96 2.37 11.23
N ALA A 222 7.36 3.23 12.18
CA ALA A 222 8.75 3.62 12.39
C ALA A 222 9.06 3.75 13.89
N TYR A 223 10.35 3.80 14.22
CA TYR A 223 10.79 4.04 15.60
C TYR A 223 10.59 5.49 16.03
N GLY A 224 10.30 5.71 17.31
CA GLY A 224 10.13 7.03 17.88
C GLY A 224 8.71 7.57 17.77
N LEU A 225 8.57 8.89 17.94
CA LEU A 225 7.28 9.60 17.85
C LEU A 225 6.74 9.67 16.41
N GLY A 226 5.42 9.64 16.27
CA GLY A 226 4.73 9.45 14.99
C GLY A 226 4.82 10.62 14.02
N GLU A 227 5.23 11.79 14.51
CA GLU A 227 5.36 13.01 13.72
C GLU A 227 6.22 12.81 12.46
N ASN A 228 7.31 12.02 12.54
CA ASN A 228 8.15 11.73 11.38
C ASN A 228 7.43 10.91 10.30
N VAL A 229 6.50 10.04 10.68
CA VAL A 229 5.73 9.22 9.72
C VAL A 229 4.64 10.07 9.07
N VAL A 230 3.92 10.86 9.87
CA VAL A 230 2.86 11.77 9.40
C VAL A 230 3.41 12.86 8.47
N GLN A 231 4.56 13.44 8.81
CA GLN A 231 5.24 14.43 7.95
C GLN A 231 5.98 13.75 6.80
N GLY A 232 6.24 12.45 6.89
CA GLY A 232 7.06 11.70 5.94
C GLY A 232 8.53 12.10 5.92
N ALA A 233 9.06 12.48 7.07
CA ALA A 233 10.49 12.65 7.26
C ALA A 233 11.25 11.32 7.28
N VAL A 234 10.53 10.19 7.40
CA VAL A 234 11.08 8.84 7.47
C VAL A 234 10.41 7.92 6.45
N ASP A 235 11.18 6.92 6.02
CA ASP A 235 10.73 5.80 5.21
C ASP A 235 10.29 4.63 6.14
N PRO A 236 8.98 4.43 6.37
CA PRO A 236 8.49 3.48 7.37
C PRO A 236 8.44 2.04 6.84
N ASP A 237 8.40 1.10 7.77
CA ASP A 237 7.95 -0.26 7.52
C ASP A 237 6.48 -0.26 7.11
N GLU A 238 6.08 -1.27 6.35
CA GLU A 238 4.74 -1.41 5.82
C GLU A 238 4.24 -2.85 5.94
N PHE A 239 2.96 -2.97 6.28
CA PHE A 239 2.28 -4.24 6.50
C PHE A 239 0.88 -4.17 5.91
N TYR A 240 0.45 -5.26 5.28
CA TYR A 240 -0.92 -5.46 4.86
C TYR A 240 -1.55 -6.63 5.62
N VAL A 241 -2.81 -6.48 6.01
CA VAL A 241 -3.62 -7.57 6.57
C VAL A 241 -4.97 -7.61 5.86
N HIS A 242 -5.37 -8.81 5.42
CA HIS A 242 -6.61 -9.03 4.70
C HIS A 242 -7.80 -9.14 5.66
N LYS A 243 -8.77 -8.23 5.54
CA LYS A 243 -9.90 -8.12 6.48
C LYS A 243 -10.81 -9.35 6.49
N PRO A 244 -11.18 -9.95 5.33
CA PRO A 244 -12.05 -11.12 5.30
C PRO A 244 -11.45 -12.32 6.05
N THR A 245 -10.19 -12.66 5.79
CA THR A 245 -9.54 -13.79 6.47
C THR A 245 -9.26 -13.49 7.94
N PHE A 246 -8.90 -12.24 8.27
CA PHE A 246 -8.81 -11.81 9.66
C PHE A 246 -10.15 -11.96 10.40
N SER A 247 -11.26 -11.60 9.77
CA SER A 247 -12.61 -11.75 10.35
C SER A 247 -13.05 -13.21 10.47
N ALA A 248 -12.55 -14.09 9.59
CA ALA A 248 -12.75 -15.53 9.67
C ALA A 248 -11.88 -16.22 10.76
N GLY A 249 -11.01 -15.48 11.45
CA GLY A 249 -10.20 -15.98 12.57
C GLY A 249 -8.75 -16.25 12.24
N TYR A 250 -8.32 -16.07 10.99
CA TYR A 250 -6.92 -16.18 10.62
C TYR A 250 -6.12 -14.99 11.18
N ARG A 251 -4.87 -15.24 11.54
CA ARG A 251 -3.99 -14.28 12.23
C ARG A 251 -2.64 -14.24 11.54
N ALA A 252 -2.65 -13.78 10.29
CA ALA A 252 -1.47 -13.68 9.45
C ALA A 252 -1.33 -12.27 8.86
N VAL A 253 -0.10 -11.76 8.86
CA VAL A 253 0.25 -10.59 8.04
C VAL A 253 0.44 -11.06 6.61
N LEU A 254 -0.28 -10.42 5.68
CA LEU A 254 -0.35 -10.80 4.27
C LEU A 254 0.97 -10.51 3.55
N ARG A 255 1.53 -9.31 3.78
CA ARG A 255 2.72 -8.80 3.10
C ARG A 255 3.46 -7.83 4.02
N ARG A 256 4.79 -7.89 4.00
CA ARG A 256 5.69 -6.99 4.74
C ARG A 256 6.67 -6.30 3.80
N ARG A 257 6.99 -5.05 4.09
CA ARG A 257 8.08 -4.30 3.45
C ARG A 257 8.88 -3.54 4.51
N LEU A 258 10.19 -3.78 4.53
CA LEU A 258 11.10 -3.13 5.45
C LEU A 258 11.41 -1.71 4.96
N GLY A 259 11.16 -0.71 5.78
CA GLY A 259 11.52 0.68 5.49
C GLY A 259 12.94 1.02 5.95
N ASP A 260 13.55 2.04 5.34
CA ASP A 260 14.91 2.44 5.71
C ASP A 260 15.03 2.97 7.15
N LYS A 261 13.94 3.57 7.66
CA LYS A 261 13.83 4.08 9.04
C LYS A 261 15.03 4.93 9.49
N ALA A 262 15.57 5.76 8.60
CA ALA A 262 16.84 6.46 8.79
C ALA A 262 16.93 7.33 10.06
N VAL A 263 15.81 7.91 10.47
CA VAL A 263 15.71 8.83 11.61
C VAL A 263 14.54 8.46 12.52
N LYS A 264 14.69 8.71 13.81
CA LYS A 264 13.62 8.60 14.82
C LYS A 264 13.53 9.84 15.67
N MET A 265 12.31 10.25 15.98
CA MET A 265 12.06 11.39 16.87
C MET A 265 11.96 10.91 18.30
N VAL A 266 12.73 11.53 19.20
CA VAL A 266 12.75 11.22 20.63
C VAL A 266 12.49 12.47 21.46
N LEU A 267 12.20 12.27 22.75
CA LEU A 267 12.07 13.37 23.70
C LEU A 267 13.44 14.01 23.98
N SER A 268 13.47 15.33 24.08
CA SER A 268 14.66 16.07 24.51
C SER A 268 14.75 16.08 26.05
N GLU A 269 15.95 15.88 26.57
CA GLU A 269 16.24 16.03 28.01
C GLU A 269 16.59 17.49 28.33
N GLY A 270 16.05 18.01 29.44
CA GLY A 270 16.28 19.40 29.89
C GLY A 270 15.31 20.40 29.27
N GLY A 271 14.95 21.45 30.05
CA GLY A 271 13.95 22.48 29.73
C GLY A 271 14.34 23.43 28.59
N THR A 272 14.79 22.87 27.47
CA THR A 272 15.06 23.60 26.23
C THR A 272 13.75 24.02 25.56
N ARG A 273 13.82 25.01 24.66
CA ARG A 273 12.66 25.49 23.89
C ARG A 273 12.05 24.42 22.98
N HIS A 274 12.80 23.35 22.66
CA HIS A 274 12.40 22.24 21.81
C HIS A 274 12.31 20.94 22.61
N THR A 275 11.09 20.45 22.84
CA THR A 275 10.83 19.27 23.70
C THR A 275 11.09 17.93 23.01
N THR A 276 11.40 17.94 21.71
CA THR A 276 11.72 16.77 20.90
C THR A 276 12.96 17.01 20.03
N ARG A 277 13.61 15.94 19.59
CA ARG A 277 14.73 15.98 18.64
C ARG A 277 14.77 14.74 17.76
N ASN A 278 15.27 14.90 16.53
CA ASN A 278 15.54 13.79 15.63
C ASN A 278 16.94 13.22 15.85
N LEU A 279 17.04 11.89 15.89
CA LEU A 279 18.30 11.16 15.97
C LEU A 279 18.39 10.13 14.83
N PRO A 280 19.60 9.86 14.30
CA PRO A 280 19.80 8.73 13.40
C PRO A 280 19.42 7.41 14.08
N THR A 281 18.71 6.56 13.36
CA THR A 281 18.36 5.21 13.83
C THR A 281 19.58 4.28 13.68
N PRO A 282 19.95 3.50 14.72
CA PRO A 282 21.03 2.52 14.62
C PRO A 282 20.84 1.55 13.45
N LYS A 283 21.94 1.17 12.78
CA LYS A 283 21.88 0.26 11.61
C LYS A 283 21.21 -1.10 11.94
N ALA A 284 21.42 -1.62 13.15
CA ALA A 284 20.82 -2.88 13.59
C ALA A 284 19.28 -2.77 13.71
N ASP A 285 18.77 -1.62 14.13
CA ASP A 285 17.32 -1.36 14.22
C ASP A 285 16.73 -1.16 12.82
N ARG A 286 17.44 -0.45 11.93
CA ARG A 286 17.00 -0.24 10.53
C ARG A 286 16.82 -1.55 9.77
N ALA A 287 17.67 -2.54 10.04
CA ALA A 287 17.62 -3.87 9.45
C ALA A 287 16.47 -4.78 9.97
N ARG A 288 15.60 -4.26 10.85
CA ARG A 288 14.50 -5.01 11.45
C ARG A 288 13.19 -4.25 11.33
N PHE A 289 12.09 -4.99 11.36
CA PHE A 289 10.77 -4.39 11.51
C PHE A 289 10.65 -3.74 12.89
N SER A 290 10.07 -2.55 12.93
CA SER A 290 9.90 -1.73 14.13
C SER A 290 8.81 -2.24 15.07
N ILE A 291 7.92 -3.09 14.56
CA ILE A 291 6.89 -3.80 15.32
C ILE A 291 6.81 -5.26 14.89
N SER A 292 6.23 -6.10 15.76
CA SER A 292 6.01 -7.53 15.50
C SER A 292 4.68 -7.77 14.79
N ASP A 293 4.51 -8.95 14.18
CA ASP A 293 3.21 -9.37 13.62
C ASP A 293 2.08 -9.32 14.65
N ALA A 294 2.34 -9.63 15.92
CA ALA A 294 1.33 -9.55 16.98
C ALA A 294 0.86 -8.11 17.20
N ASP A 295 1.76 -7.13 17.12
CA ASP A 295 1.41 -5.72 17.20
C ASP A 295 0.59 -5.28 15.98
N VAL A 296 0.96 -5.74 14.78
CA VAL A 296 0.21 -5.46 13.55
C VAL A 296 -1.21 -6.00 13.67
N LEU A 297 -1.39 -7.22 14.15
CA LEU A 297 -2.71 -7.84 14.31
C LEU A 297 -3.56 -7.17 15.41
N ASP A 298 -2.96 -6.69 16.50
CA ASP A 298 -3.62 -5.89 17.55
C ASP A 298 -4.10 -4.54 16.99
N LEU A 299 -3.27 -3.87 16.17
CA LEU A 299 -3.63 -2.64 15.47
C LEU A 299 -4.76 -2.86 14.45
N VAL A 300 -4.73 -3.97 13.71
CA VAL A 300 -5.79 -4.31 12.75
C VAL A 300 -7.11 -4.61 13.46
N GLN A 301 -7.08 -5.29 14.60
CA GLN A 301 -8.27 -5.49 15.43
C GLN A 301 -8.88 -4.14 15.85
N ALA A 302 -8.05 -3.21 16.33
CA ALA A 302 -8.47 -1.86 16.67
C ALA A 302 -9.04 -1.11 15.46
N ALA A 303 -8.37 -1.17 14.31
CA ALA A 303 -8.78 -0.51 13.08
C ALA A 303 -10.17 -0.99 12.59
N LEU A 304 -10.44 -2.29 12.64
CA LEU A 304 -11.73 -2.87 12.26
C LEU A 304 -12.86 -2.52 13.25
N VAL A 305 -12.55 -2.30 14.53
CA VAL A 305 -13.53 -1.79 15.51
C VAL A 305 -13.88 -0.34 15.17
N ILE A 306 -12.87 0.49 14.90
CA ILE A 306 -13.08 1.90 14.53
C ILE A 306 -13.86 1.99 13.20
N GLU A 307 -13.42 1.33 12.14
CA GLU A 307 -14.11 1.39 10.84
C GLU A 307 -15.58 0.95 10.93
N ARG A 308 -15.88 -0.09 11.73
CA ARG A 308 -17.26 -0.55 11.94
C ARG A 308 -18.12 0.49 12.67
N HIS A 309 -17.55 1.21 13.65
CA HIS A 309 -18.24 2.25 14.40
C HIS A 309 -18.58 3.47 13.52
N TYR A 310 -17.63 3.91 12.72
CA TYR A 310 -17.79 5.10 11.86
C TYR A 310 -18.48 4.78 10.54
N GLY A 311 -18.46 3.52 10.09
CA GLY A 311 -19.13 3.05 8.87
C GLY A 311 -18.46 3.49 7.56
N VAL A 312 -17.24 3.99 7.62
CA VAL A 312 -16.45 4.49 6.49
C VAL A 312 -14.98 4.08 6.65
N PRO A 313 -14.18 4.03 5.56
CA PRO A 313 -12.74 3.85 5.66
C PRO A 313 -12.09 4.91 6.55
N MET A 314 -11.09 4.51 7.33
CA MET A 314 -10.48 5.33 8.38
C MET A 314 -8.97 5.49 8.18
N ASP A 315 -8.48 6.69 8.48
CA ASP A 315 -7.08 7.07 8.70
C ASP A 315 -6.84 7.19 10.22
N VAL A 316 -5.93 6.38 10.75
CA VAL A 316 -5.72 6.20 12.19
C VAL A 316 -4.25 6.35 12.55
N GLU A 317 -3.94 7.29 13.45
CA GLU A 317 -2.62 7.43 14.05
C GLU A 317 -2.52 6.54 15.30
N TRP A 318 -1.40 5.83 15.44
CA TRP A 318 -1.18 4.93 16.57
C TRP A 318 0.25 5.05 17.13
N ALA A 319 0.41 4.65 18.39
CA ALA A 319 1.68 4.64 19.09
C ALA A 319 1.82 3.37 19.97
N LYS A 320 2.98 2.73 19.91
CA LYS A 320 3.37 1.66 20.83
C LYS A 320 4.21 2.22 21.96
N ASP A 321 3.72 2.09 23.18
CA ASP A 321 4.42 2.58 24.36
C ASP A 321 5.63 1.67 24.66
N GLY A 322 6.83 2.25 24.74
CA GLY A 322 8.04 1.48 25.03
C GLY A 322 8.21 1.07 26.49
N VAL A 323 7.33 1.52 27.40
CA VAL A 323 7.33 1.14 28.82
C VAL A 323 6.44 -0.07 29.08
N ASP A 324 5.18 -0.03 28.63
CA ASP A 324 4.23 -1.12 28.84
C ASP A 324 4.13 -2.12 27.67
N GLY A 325 4.64 -1.74 26.49
CA GLY A 325 4.66 -2.57 25.28
C GLY A 325 3.33 -2.65 24.53
N LEU A 326 2.30 -1.90 24.93
CA LEU A 326 0.97 -1.92 24.33
C LEU A 326 0.84 -0.88 23.22
N THR A 327 -0.08 -1.15 22.28
CA THR A 327 -0.46 -0.20 21.23
C THR A 327 -1.64 0.65 21.67
N TYR A 328 -1.61 1.93 21.29
CA TYR A 328 -2.62 2.94 21.60
C TYR A 328 -3.01 3.69 20.33
N ILE A 329 -4.30 4.00 20.19
CA ILE A 329 -4.83 4.87 19.14
C ILE A 329 -4.80 6.32 19.63
N VAL A 330 -4.10 7.18 18.89
CA VAL A 330 -3.88 8.58 19.28
C VAL A 330 -4.66 9.58 18.44
N GLN A 331 -5.22 9.15 17.30
CA GLN A 331 -6.13 9.92 16.46
C GLN A 331 -6.85 8.96 15.48
N ALA A 332 -8.09 9.27 15.10
CA ALA A 332 -8.79 8.60 14.01
C ALA A 332 -9.72 9.57 13.29
N ARG A 333 -9.77 9.49 11.97
CA ARG A 333 -10.65 10.29 11.11
C ARG A 333 -11.04 9.51 9.84
N PRO A 334 -12.14 9.86 9.17
CA PRO A 334 -12.46 9.28 7.86
C PRO A 334 -11.33 9.49 6.85
N GLU A 335 -11.07 8.48 6.02
CA GLU A 335 -10.21 8.58 4.84
C GLU A 335 -11.05 9.14 3.68
N THR A 336 -10.58 10.21 3.03
CA THR A 336 -11.35 10.96 2.03
C THR A 336 -10.73 11.03 0.64
N ALA A 337 -9.47 10.61 0.45
CA ALA A 337 -8.79 10.73 -0.84
C ALA A 337 -9.01 9.47 -1.71
N ALA A 338 -8.84 8.28 -1.15
CA ALA A 338 -9.04 7.03 -1.87
C ALA A 338 -10.53 6.62 -1.91
N SER A 339 -11.25 6.84 -0.81
CA SER A 339 -12.68 6.50 -0.69
C SER A 339 -13.60 7.25 -1.66
N GLN A 340 -13.20 8.44 -2.12
CA GLN A 340 -13.97 9.26 -3.07
C GLN A 340 -13.74 8.87 -4.55
N ARG A 341 -12.73 8.05 -4.86
CA ARG A 341 -12.55 7.55 -6.23
C ARG A 341 -13.70 6.61 -6.56
N SER A 342 -14.62 7.06 -7.40
CA SER A 342 -15.76 6.22 -7.79
C SER A 342 -15.24 4.99 -8.53
N ALA A 343 -15.60 3.80 -8.05
CA ALA A 343 -15.29 2.51 -8.70
C ALA A 343 -15.89 2.36 -10.13
N VAL A 344 -16.57 3.41 -10.62
CA VAL A 344 -17.30 3.43 -11.89
C VAL A 344 -16.40 3.76 -13.07
N VAL A 345 -15.36 4.59 -12.88
CA VAL A 345 -14.46 5.01 -13.96
C VAL A 345 -13.03 4.62 -13.60
N LEU A 346 -12.47 3.65 -14.32
CA LEU A 346 -11.05 3.30 -14.23
C LEU A 346 -10.27 4.15 -15.24
N GLU A 347 -9.30 4.91 -14.75
CA GLU A 347 -8.26 5.56 -15.56
C GLU A 347 -6.96 4.77 -15.39
N SER A 348 -6.49 4.12 -16.46
CA SER A 348 -5.19 3.46 -16.47
C SER A 348 -4.21 4.26 -17.32
N TYR A 349 -3.07 4.64 -16.74
CA TYR A 349 -1.98 5.27 -17.48
C TYR A 349 -1.05 4.16 -17.98
N VAL A 350 -0.75 4.15 -19.26
CA VAL A 350 0.16 3.16 -19.86
C VAL A 350 1.33 3.90 -20.50
N VAL A 351 2.55 3.58 -20.07
CA VAL A 351 3.77 4.14 -20.65
C VAL A 351 4.18 3.26 -21.83
N ASP A 352 4.12 3.81 -23.05
CA ASP A 352 4.37 3.07 -24.29
C ASP A 352 5.87 2.88 -24.53
N GLU A 353 6.60 4.00 -24.52
CA GLU A 353 8.03 4.06 -24.76
C GLU A 353 8.66 5.05 -23.80
N HIS A 354 9.70 4.60 -23.10
CA HIS A 354 10.41 5.41 -22.13
C HIS A 354 11.93 5.35 -22.34
N GLY A 355 12.62 6.42 -21.91
CA GLY A 355 14.08 6.46 -21.86
C GLY A 355 14.65 5.64 -20.69
N ALA A 356 15.96 5.75 -20.48
CA ALA A 356 16.64 5.09 -19.37
C ALA A 356 16.08 5.55 -18.02
N THR A 357 15.91 4.61 -17.08
CA THR A 357 15.54 4.93 -15.69
C THR A 357 16.69 5.67 -15.01
N LEU A 358 16.42 6.90 -14.56
CA LEU A 358 17.39 7.75 -13.89
C LEU A 358 17.40 7.49 -12.38
N CYS A 359 16.22 7.34 -11.80
CA CYS A 359 15.98 7.23 -10.38
C CYS A 359 14.66 6.48 -10.13
N GLU A 360 14.56 5.83 -8.98
CA GLU A 360 13.39 5.06 -8.55
C GLU A 360 13.05 5.42 -7.11
N GLY A 361 11.78 5.29 -6.75
CA GLY A 361 11.29 5.49 -5.39
C GLY A 361 9.92 4.84 -5.21
N ARG A 362 9.20 5.22 -4.16
CA ARG A 362 7.83 4.75 -3.91
C ARG A 362 6.87 5.56 -4.77
N SER A 363 6.00 4.86 -5.52
CA SER A 363 4.92 5.51 -6.26
C SER A 363 3.86 6.06 -5.30
N VAL A 364 3.31 7.21 -5.67
CA VAL A 364 2.15 7.84 -5.04
C VAL A 364 1.16 8.17 -6.15
N GLY A 365 -0.03 7.58 -6.08
CA GLY A 365 -0.99 7.62 -7.17
C GLY A 365 -0.54 6.78 -8.35
N GLU A 366 -1.23 6.94 -9.49
CA GLU A 366 -1.09 6.02 -10.63
C GLU A 366 -0.83 6.74 -11.96
N ARG A 367 -0.60 8.06 -11.90
CA ARG A 367 -0.47 8.90 -13.08
C ARG A 367 0.95 8.89 -13.65
N VAL A 368 1.05 9.38 -14.88
CA VAL A 368 2.31 9.65 -15.55
C VAL A 368 2.33 11.12 -15.95
N ALA A 369 3.44 11.80 -15.72
CA ALA A 369 3.61 13.18 -16.17
C ALA A 369 5.06 13.45 -16.58
N SER A 370 5.23 14.30 -17.58
CA SER A 370 6.54 14.74 -18.07
C SER A 370 6.71 16.23 -17.85
N GLY A 371 7.93 16.65 -17.51
CA GLY A 371 8.25 18.06 -17.30
C GLY A 371 9.73 18.30 -17.12
N ALA A 372 10.14 19.57 -17.16
CA ALA A 372 11.52 19.95 -16.84
C ALA A 372 11.73 19.88 -15.33
N VAL A 373 12.83 19.25 -14.90
CA VAL A 373 13.21 19.15 -13.49
C VAL A 373 13.51 20.53 -12.92
N ARG A 374 13.01 20.79 -11.73
CA ARG A 374 13.42 21.91 -10.88
C ARG A 374 13.81 21.37 -9.51
N VAL A 375 15.12 21.30 -9.25
CA VAL A 375 15.63 20.96 -7.93
C VAL A 375 15.52 22.20 -7.03
N ILE A 376 14.86 22.03 -5.88
CA ILE A 376 14.68 23.06 -4.85
C ILE A 376 15.26 22.53 -3.55
N ASN A 377 16.29 23.19 -3.04
CA ASN A 377 16.97 22.78 -1.80
C ASN A 377 16.43 23.52 -0.57
N GLU A 378 15.93 24.75 -0.77
CA GLU A 378 15.45 25.60 0.32
C GLU A 378 14.26 26.46 -0.11
N LEU A 379 13.44 26.88 0.87
CA LEU A 379 12.20 27.64 0.67
C LEU A 379 12.37 28.91 -0.17
N GLY A 380 13.54 29.57 -0.09
CA GLY A 380 13.83 30.78 -0.86
C GLY A 380 13.91 30.56 -2.38
N GLU A 381 14.09 29.32 -2.83
CA GLU A 381 14.17 28.97 -4.25
C GLU A 381 12.78 28.70 -4.87
N LEU A 382 11.71 28.63 -4.07
CA LEU A 382 10.34 28.36 -4.54
C LEU A 382 9.86 29.37 -5.59
N SER A 383 10.27 30.63 -5.49
CA SER A 383 9.91 31.66 -6.48
C SER A 383 10.50 31.42 -7.88
N SER A 384 11.49 30.51 -8.00
CA SER A 384 12.10 30.16 -9.28
C SER A 384 11.36 29.04 -10.03
N PHE A 385 10.42 28.36 -9.36
CA PHE A 385 9.64 27.28 -9.94
C PHE A 385 8.68 27.80 -11.02
N ARG A 386 8.53 27.05 -12.10
CA ARG A 386 7.59 27.38 -13.19
C ARG A 386 6.48 26.35 -13.27
N PRO A 387 5.22 26.77 -13.53
CA PRO A 387 4.12 25.83 -13.74
C PRO A 387 4.44 24.79 -14.82
N GLY A 388 4.12 23.53 -14.55
CA GLY A 388 4.41 22.37 -15.41
C GLY A 388 5.80 21.76 -15.25
N GLU A 389 6.64 22.27 -14.34
CA GLU A 389 7.92 21.63 -13.98
C GLU A 389 7.73 20.43 -13.05
N VAL A 390 8.72 19.54 -13.01
CA VAL A 390 8.81 18.44 -12.04
C VAL A 390 9.58 18.96 -10.82
N LEU A 391 8.90 19.02 -9.69
CA LEU A 391 9.46 19.49 -8.42
C LEU A 391 10.34 18.41 -7.79
N VAL A 392 11.63 18.68 -7.59
CA VAL A 392 12.57 17.74 -6.97
C VAL A 392 13.15 18.34 -5.69
N ALA A 393 13.04 17.65 -4.56
CA ALA A 393 13.48 18.15 -3.26
C ALA A 393 13.94 17.04 -2.29
N ASP A 394 14.62 17.39 -1.18
CA ASP A 394 14.96 16.38 -0.16
C ASP A 394 13.70 15.91 0.60
N THR A 395 12.86 16.87 0.99
CA THR A 395 11.53 16.69 1.55
C THR A 395 10.65 17.89 1.16
N THR A 396 9.34 17.77 1.28
CA THR A 396 8.44 18.93 1.15
C THR A 396 7.90 19.32 2.52
N THR A 397 7.64 20.61 2.69
CA THR A 397 6.84 21.12 3.80
C THR A 397 5.57 21.74 3.24
N PRO A 398 4.58 22.04 4.08
CA PRO A 398 3.34 22.59 3.57
C PRO A 398 3.42 23.97 2.92
N ASP A 399 4.49 24.72 3.17
CA ASP A 399 4.74 26.00 2.49
C ASP A 399 4.94 25.82 0.96
N TRP A 400 5.13 24.58 0.50
CA TRP A 400 5.35 24.22 -0.89
C TRP A 400 4.05 23.97 -1.65
N GLU A 401 2.90 23.90 -0.95
CA GLU A 401 1.58 23.59 -1.52
C GLU A 401 1.18 24.50 -2.70
N PRO A 402 1.40 25.83 -2.68
CA PRO A 402 1.09 26.69 -3.83
C PRO A 402 1.87 26.31 -5.09
N VAL A 403 3.12 25.87 -4.90
CA VAL A 403 3.99 25.42 -5.98
C VAL A 403 3.56 24.04 -6.48
N MET A 404 3.26 23.11 -5.57
CA MET A 404 2.78 21.77 -5.90
C MET A 404 1.49 21.80 -6.74
N LYS A 405 0.56 22.74 -6.49
CA LYS A 405 -0.65 22.96 -7.30
C LYS A 405 -0.38 23.24 -8.78
N THR A 406 0.82 23.74 -9.08
CA THR A 406 1.23 24.07 -10.46
C THR A 406 2.26 23.10 -11.02
N ALA A 407 2.71 22.11 -10.25
CA ALA A 407 3.72 21.15 -10.67
C ALA A 407 3.14 20.06 -11.58
N ALA A 408 3.94 19.56 -12.51
CA ALA A 408 3.58 18.39 -13.32
C ALA A 408 3.71 17.09 -12.51
N ALA A 409 4.74 17.00 -11.66
CA ALA A 409 5.01 15.86 -10.79
C ALA A 409 5.89 16.27 -9.62
N VAL A 410 5.97 15.43 -8.59
CA VAL A 410 6.79 15.66 -7.39
C VAL A 410 7.74 14.49 -7.15
N VAL A 411 9.01 14.77 -6.87
CA VAL A 411 10.02 13.76 -6.53
C VAL A 411 10.72 14.18 -5.24
N THR A 412 10.76 13.28 -4.24
CA THR A 412 11.48 13.53 -2.99
C THR A 412 12.50 12.45 -2.66
N ASN A 413 13.63 12.84 -2.06
CA ASN A 413 14.61 11.87 -1.55
C ASN A 413 14.05 11.06 -0.37
N ARG A 414 13.25 11.71 0.48
CA ARG A 414 12.71 11.12 1.70
C ARG A 414 11.19 11.05 1.66
N GLY A 415 10.65 10.14 2.46
CA GLY A 415 9.22 9.98 2.72
C GLY A 415 8.63 8.70 2.17
N GLY A 416 7.67 8.14 2.90
CA GLY A 416 6.85 7.01 2.47
C GLY A 416 5.53 7.45 1.82
N ARG A 417 4.65 6.49 1.53
CA ARG A 417 3.31 6.73 0.95
C ARG A 417 2.40 7.64 1.78
N THR A 418 2.72 7.82 3.05
CA THR A 418 1.97 8.65 4.00
C THR A 418 2.60 10.03 4.21
N CYS A 419 3.63 10.37 3.44
CA CYS A 419 4.34 11.65 3.61
C CYS A 419 3.48 12.83 3.17
N HIS A 420 3.86 14.03 3.62
CA HIS A 420 3.22 15.27 3.18
C HIS A 420 3.17 15.39 1.65
N ALA A 421 4.30 15.13 0.96
CA ALA A 421 4.35 15.12 -0.50
C ALA A 421 3.34 14.15 -1.11
N ALA A 422 3.19 12.96 -0.52
CA ALA A 422 2.31 11.93 -1.03
C ALA A 422 0.83 12.29 -0.86
N ILE A 423 0.45 12.75 0.33
CA ILE A 423 -0.92 13.17 0.65
C ILE A 423 -1.37 14.30 -0.29
N ILE A 424 -0.57 15.37 -0.39
CA ILE A 424 -0.91 16.52 -1.24
C ILE A 424 -0.89 16.12 -2.73
N ALA A 425 0.05 15.31 -3.18
CA ALA A 425 0.07 14.84 -4.56
C ALA A 425 -1.20 14.04 -4.92
N ARG A 426 -1.72 13.23 -4.00
CA ARG A 426 -3.00 12.51 -4.18
C ARG A 426 -4.18 13.48 -4.24
N GLU A 427 -4.27 14.43 -3.31
CA GLU A 427 -5.34 15.43 -3.27
C GLU A 427 -5.36 16.28 -4.57
N LEU A 428 -4.19 16.63 -5.10
CA LEU A 428 -4.03 17.40 -6.34
C LEU A 428 -4.11 16.54 -7.61
N GLY A 429 -4.05 15.21 -7.47
CA GLY A 429 -4.01 14.29 -8.60
C GLY A 429 -2.78 14.45 -9.49
N ILE A 430 -1.60 14.70 -8.93
CA ILE A 430 -0.32 14.72 -9.67
C ILE A 430 0.51 13.50 -9.28
N PRO A 431 1.28 12.89 -10.21
CA PRO A 431 2.14 11.76 -9.86
C PRO A 431 3.28 12.21 -8.94
N ALA A 432 3.58 11.39 -7.93
CA ALA A 432 4.72 11.62 -7.07
C ALA A 432 5.55 10.36 -6.80
N VAL A 433 6.88 10.52 -6.77
CA VAL A 433 7.84 9.47 -6.45
C VAL A 433 8.64 9.88 -5.23
N VAL A 434 8.37 9.24 -4.10
CA VAL A 434 8.90 9.63 -2.78
C VAL A 434 9.88 8.60 -2.26
N GLY A 435 10.83 9.02 -1.42
CA GLY A 435 11.80 8.07 -0.85
C GLY A 435 12.84 7.57 -1.86
N THR A 436 13.21 8.40 -2.84
CA THR A 436 14.21 8.02 -3.85
C THR A 436 15.63 7.86 -3.31
N GLY A 437 15.92 8.44 -2.14
CA GLY A 437 17.24 8.48 -1.52
C GLY A 437 18.22 9.45 -2.19
N ASP A 438 18.26 9.50 -3.53
CA ASP A 438 19.25 10.26 -4.31
C ASP A 438 18.67 11.10 -5.48
N GLY A 439 17.36 11.33 -5.52
CA GLY A 439 16.70 12.13 -6.56
C GLY A 439 17.27 13.54 -6.76
N THR A 440 17.60 14.27 -5.68
CA THR A 440 18.18 15.63 -5.79
C THR A 440 19.61 15.66 -6.35
N THR A 441 20.33 14.54 -6.33
CA THR A 441 21.71 14.47 -6.85
C THR A 441 21.77 13.84 -8.24
N ARG A 442 20.85 12.92 -8.56
CA ARG A 442 20.74 12.31 -9.89
C ARG A 442 20.02 13.16 -10.92
N LEU A 443 19.04 13.96 -10.50
CA LEU A 443 18.24 14.78 -11.40
C LEU A 443 18.80 16.20 -11.44
N ALA A 444 19.05 16.71 -12.65
CA ALA A 444 19.58 18.05 -12.87
C ALA A 444 18.49 19.03 -13.31
N THR A 445 18.45 20.21 -12.70
CA THR A 445 17.52 21.30 -13.06
C THR A 445 17.61 21.64 -14.55
N GLY A 446 16.45 21.71 -15.21
CA GLY A 446 16.30 21.98 -16.64
C GLY A 446 16.21 20.73 -17.51
N THR A 447 16.54 19.55 -17.00
CA THR A 447 16.44 18.29 -17.75
C THR A 447 14.98 17.84 -17.82
N THR A 448 14.49 17.47 -19.00
CA THR A 448 13.15 16.88 -19.14
C THR A 448 13.17 15.43 -18.67
N VAL A 449 12.23 15.08 -17.80
CA VAL A 449 12.05 13.72 -17.28
C VAL A 449 10.57 13.34 -17.33
N THR A 450 10.31 12.04 -17.25
CA THR A 450 8.96 11.50 -17.06
C THR A 450 8.88 10.77 -15.75
N VAL A 451 7.91 11.13 -14.94
CA VAL A 451 7.62 10.51 -13.65
C VAL A 451 6.45 9.56 -13.85
N SER A 452 6.71 8.25 -13.71
CA SER A 452 5.72 7.19 -13.88
C SER A 452 5.38 6.56 -12.53
N CYS A 453 4.11 6.59 -12.17
CA CYS A 453 3.56 5.86 -11.02
C CYS A 453 2.62 4.73 -11.46
N ALA A 454 2.53 4.45 -12.76
CA ALA A 454 1.58 3.49 -13.32
C ALA A 454 2.00 2.01 -13.20
N GLU A 455 3.27 1.76 -12.88
CA GLU A 455 3.92 0.45 -13.00
C GLU A 455 4.02 -0.35 -11.68
N GLY A 456 3.14 -0.02 -10.72
CA GLY A 456 3.03 -0.71 -9.43
C GLY A 456 3.56 0.12 -8.26
N ASP A 457 4.13 -0.56 -7.26
CA ASP A 457 4.52 0.09 -5.99
C ASP A 457 5.81 0.93 -6.07
N THR A 458 6.58 0.71 -7.14
CA THR A 458 7.79 1.45 -7.45
C THR A 458 7.48 2.51 -8.50
N GLY A 459 7.68 3.76 -8.13
CA GLY A 459 7.64 4.88 -9.06
C GLY A 459 8.98 5.05 -9.75
N ARG A 460 8.97 5.26 -11.06
CA ARG A 460 10.17 5.38 -11.90
C ARG A 460 10.27 6.74 -12.55
N ILE A 461 11.49 7.25 -12.63
CA ILE A 461 11.80 8.52 -13.27
C ILE A 461 12.65 8.23 -14.51
N TYR A 462 12.06 8.40 -15.68
CA TYR A 462 12.70 8.16 -16.98
C TYR A 462 13.33 9.41 -17.55
N ALA A 463 14.43 9.23 -18.28
CA ALA A 463 15.04 10.29 -19.08
C ALA A 463 14.14 10.69 -20.26
N GLY A 464 13.92 12.00 -20.43
CA GLY A 464 13.12 12.55 -21.54
C GLY A 464 11.62 12.54 -21.29
N SER A 465 10.86 12.86 -22.34
CA SER A 465 9.40 12.77 -22.35
C SER A 465 9.00 11.41 -22.93
N ALA A 466 8.52 10.51 -22.08
CA ALA A 466 7.98 9.22 -22.50
C ALA A 466 6.63 9.44 -23.19
N SER A 467 6.30 8.59 -24.17
CA SER A 467 4.93 8.51 -24.68
C SER A 467 4.08 7.74 -23.69
N PHE A 468 2.90 8.25 -23.36
CA PHE A 468 1.91 7.54 -22.58
C PHE A 468 0.50 7.89 -23.05
N HIS A 469 -0.43 6.96 -22.85
CA HIS A 469 -1.85 7.18 -23.08
C HIS A 469 -2.66 6.89 -21.81
N ILE A 470 -3.89 7.41 -21.76
CA ILE A 470 -4.83 7.21 -20.66
C ILE A 470 -6.02 6.42 -21.19
N ASP A 471 -6.21 5.23 -20.65
CA ASP A 471 -7.40 4.44 -20.90
C ASP A 471 -8.44 4.78 -19.83
N THR A 472 -9.45 5.55 -20.22
CA THR A 472 -10.62 5.84 -19.37
C THR A 472 -11.74 4.88 -19.74
N THR A 473 -12.14 4.01 -18.81
CA THR A 473 -13.28 3.13 -19.04
C THR A 473 -14.30 3.19 -17.92
N ASP A 474 -15.54 3.50 -18.31
CA ASP A 474 -16.72 3.30 -17.46
C ASP A 474 -17.07 1.81 -17.42
N VAL A 475 -16.98 1.22 -16.23
CA VAL A 475 -17.31 -0.18 -15.97
C VAL A 475 -18.71 -0.35 -15.38
N SER A 476 -19.45 0.74 -15.14
CA SER A 476 -20.82 0.65 -14.62
C SER A 476 -21.75 -0.02 -15.63
N GLY A 477 -22.49 -1.03 -15.14
CA GLY A 477 -23.52 -1.72 -15.92
C GLY A 477 -23.00 -2.74 -16.93
N LEU A 478 -21.70 -3.06 -16.96
CA LEU A 478 -21.20 -4.15 -17.81
C LEU A 478 -21.77 -5.49 -17.30
N GLN A 479 -22.49 -6.20 -18.17
CA GLN A 479 -23.00 -7.54 -17.85
C GLN A 479 -21.85 -8.55 -17.77
N ARG A 480 -22.04 -9.61 -16.99
CA ARG A 480 -21.09 -10.72 -16.93
C ARG A 480 -21.45 -11.75 -18.02
N PRO A 481 -20.51 -12.11 -18.92
CA PRO A 481 -20.73 -13.21 -19.86
C PRO A 481 -20.84 -14.55 -19.11
N ARG A 482 -21.35 -15.58 -19.80
CA ARG A 482 -21.38 -16.95 -19.26
C ARG A 482 -19.99 -17.56 -19.25
N THR A 483 -19.21 -17.32 -20.29
CA THR A 483 -17.80 -17.71 -20.35
C THR A 483 -17.03 -16.85 -19.36
N LYS A 484 -16.33 -17.48 -18.40
CA LYS A 484 -15.67 -16.73 -17.32
C LYS A 484 -14.46 -15.96 -17.87
N ILE A 485 -14.39 -14.68 -17.56
CA ILE A 485 -13.28 -13.80 -17.96
C ILE A 485 -12.33 -13.66 -16.77
N MET A 486 -11.17 -14.29 -16.90
CA MET A 486 -10.12 -14.31 -15.88
C MET A 486 -8.98 -13.37 -16.28
N VAL A 487 -8.07 -13.06 -15.36
CA VAL A 487 -6.86 -12.27 -15.66
C VAL A 487 -5.57 -13.07 -15.51
N ASN A 488 -4.58 -12.73 -16.33
CA ASN A 488 -3.18 -13.12 -16.18
C ASN A 488 -2.48 -12.09 -15.29
N LEU A 489 -1.84 -12.54 -14.20
CA LEU A 489 -1.17 -11.65 -13.27
C LEU A 489 0.10 -12.28 -12.72
N GLY A 490 1.25 -11.62 -12.93
CA GLY A 490 2.53 -12.06 -12.33
C GLY A 490 2.97 -11.18 -11.17
N ASN A 491 2.72 -9.87 -11.26
CA ASN A 491 3.20 -8.90 -10.28
C ASN A 491 2.18 -8.72 -9.14
N PRO A 492 2.53 -9.11 -7.88
CA PRO A 492 1.64 -8.92 -6.73
C PRO A 492 1.32 -7.44 -6.44
N ASP A 493 2.19 -6.51 -6.81
CA ASP A 493 2.00 -5.07 -6.57
C ASP A 493 0.84 -4.51 -7.40
N LEU A 494 0.45 -5.19 -8.49
CA LEU A 494 -0.68 -4.80 -9.33
C LEU A 494 -2.00 -5.48 -8.92
N ALA A 495 -1.98 -6.37 -7.92
CA ALA A 495 -3.10 -7.25 -7.62
C ALA A 495 -4.35 -6.48 -7.17
N PHE A 496 -4.22 -5.56 -6.21
CA PHE A 496 -5.36 -4.79 -5.68
C PHE A 496 -6.03 -3.91 -6.73
N ARG A 497 -5.24 -3.29 -7.61
CA ARG A 497 -5.76 -2.51 -8.75
C ARG A 497 -6.46 -3.41 -9.76
N THR A 498 -5.81 -4.52 -10.15
CA THR A 498 -6.37 -5.45 -11.14
C THR A 498 -7.66 -6.10 -10.64
N ALA A 499 -7.79 -6.29 -9.33
CA ALA A 499 -9.00 -6.84 -8.71
C ALA A 499 -10.24 -5.94 -8.86
N MET A 500 -10.05 -4.64 -9.12
CA MET A 500 -11.14 -3.69 -9.42
C MET A 500 -11.72 -3.87 -10.82
N LEU A 501 -11.00 -4.57 -11.72
CA LEU A 501 -11.55 -4.91 -13.02
C LEU A 501 -12.69 -5.93 -12.88
N PRO A 502 -13.71 -5.88 -13.75
CA PRO A 502 -14.79 -6.85 -13.76
C PRO A 502 -14.31 -8.20 -14.33
N SER A 503 -13.53 -8.94 -13.55
CA SER A 503 -13.05 -10.29 -13.85
C SER A 503 -13.58 -11.31 -12.83
N ASP A 504 -13.56 -12.59 -13.21
CA ASP A 504 -14.06 -13.72 -12.45
C ASP A 504 -12.96 -14.40 -11.60
N GLY A 505 -11.76 -13.81 -11.56
CA GLY A 505 -10.60 -14.29 -10.80
C GLY A 505 -9.32 -14.22 -11.63
N VAL A 506 -8.30 -14.98 -11.22
CA VAL A 506 -6.99 -15.06 -11.89
C VAL A 506 -6.84 -16.45 -12.51
N GLY A 507 -6.73 -16.53 -13.83
CA GLY A 507 -6.60 -17.80 -14.55
C GLY A 507 -5.16 -18.26 -14.70
N LEU A 508 -4.20 -17.34 -14.48
CA LEU A 508 -2.79 -17.63 -14.41
C LEU A 508 -2.08 -16.61 -13.50
N ALA A 509 -1.75 -17.04 -12.28
CA ALA A 509 -0.82 -16.35 -11.40
C ALA A 509 0.58 -16.95 -11.57
N ARG A 510 1.54 -16.15 -12.06
CA ARG A 510 2.92 -16.59 -12.31
C ARG A 510 3.80 -16.28 -11.10
N MET A 511 4.36 -17.30 -10.46
CA MET A 511 5.22 -17.10 -9.29
C MET A 511 6.66 -16.71 -9.64
N GLU A 512 7.08 -16.88 -10.90
CA GLU A 512 8.42 -16.55 -11.39
C GLU A 512 8.78 -15.09 -11.13
N PHE A 513 7.81 -14.17 -11.23
CA PHE A 513 8.04 -12.76 -10.93
C PHE A 513 8.42 -12.56 -9.45
N VAL A 514 7.74 -13.25 -8.53
CA VAL A 514 8.07 -13.20 -7.10
C VAL A 514 9.47 -13.76 -6.86
N ILE A 515 9.84 -14.85 -7.54
CA ILE A 515 11.16 -15.44 -7.42
C ILE A 515 12.24 -14.48 -7.96
N SER A 516 12.09 -13.92 -9.15
CA SER A 516 13.11 -13.04 -9.75
C SER A 516 13.22 -11.68 -9.07
N GLU A 517 12.10 -11.04 -8.72
CA GLU A 517 12.09 -9.66 -8.24
C GLU A 517 12.17 -9.58 -6.70
N SER A 518 11.46 -10.46 -6.00
CA SER A 518 11.37 -10.41 -4.53
C SER A 518 12.37 -11.32 -3.83
N ILE A 519 12.65 -12.50 -4.39
CA ILE A 519 13.56 -13.48 -3.77
C ILE A 519 14.99 -13.34 -4.30
N LYS A 520 15.15 -13.17 -5.62
CA LYS A 520 16.38 -12.92 -6.40
C LYS A 520 17.41 -14.05 -6.45
N ALA A 521 17.32 -15.02 -5.54
CA ALA A 521 18.28 -16.11 -5.41
C ALA A 521 17.69 -17.47 -5.77
N HIS A 522 18.56 -18.36 -6.24
CA HIS A 522 18.19 -19.74 -6.52
C HIS A 522 17.75 -20.46 -5.21
N PRO A 523 16.66 -21.24 -5.21
CA PRO A 523 16.16 -21.89 -3.98
C PRO A 523 17.21 -22.77 -3.31
N LEU A 524 17.98 -23.54 -4.08
CA LEU A 524 19.03 -24.40 -3.52
C LEU A 524 20.26 -23.60 -3.07
N ALA A 525 20.52 -22.40 -3.61
CA ALA A 525 21.57 -21.54 -3.10
C ALA A 525 21.21 -20.98 -1.71
N LEU A 526 19.92 -20.74 -1.46
CA LEU A 526 19.41 -20.32 -0.14
C LEU A 526 19.45 -21.45 0.88
N VAL A 527 19.20 -22.70 0.47
CA VAL A 527 19.26 -23.87 1.36
C VAL A 527 20.70 -24.33 1.60
N HIS A 528 21.54 -24.27 0.56
CA HIS A 528 22.93 -24.73 0.56
C HIS A 528 23.91 -23.64 0.12
N PRO A 529 24.03 -22.53 0.88
CA PRO A 529 24.96 -21.46 0.53
C PRO A 529 26.42 -21.93 0.48
N GLU A 530 26.77 -23.01 1.19
CA GLU A 530 28.09 -23.63 1.16
C GLU A 530 28.48 -24.22 -0.20
N LEU A 531 27.51 -24.53 -1.05
CA LEU A 531 27.73 -25.08 -2.40
C LEU A 531 27.92 -24.00 -3.47
N VAL A 532 27.63 -22.73 -3.15
CA VAL A 532 27.85 -21.59 -4.05
C VAL A 532 29.34 -21.32 -4.16
N SER A 533 29.91 -21.46 -5.37
CA SER A 533 31.35 -21.47 -5.58
C SER A 533 31.98 -20.08 -5.43
N ASP A 534 31.29 -19.02 -5.86
CA ASP A 534 31.74 -17.63 -5.75
C ASP A 534 31.50 -17.06 -4.33
N PRO A 535 32.54 -16.68 -3.57
CA PRO A 535 32.40 -16.12 -2.23
C PRO A 535 31.59 -14.82 -2.17
N ALA A 536 31.64 -13.98 -3.22
CA ALA A 536 30.90 -12.72 -3.25
C ALA A 536 29.40 -12.98 -3.43
N VAL A 537 29.05 -13.91 -4.32
CA VAL A 537 27.67 -14.36 -4.53
C VAL A 537 27.13 -15.00 -3.25
N ARG A 538 27.92 -15.86 -2.59
CA ARG A 538 27.54 -16.49 -1.32
C ARG A 538 27.21 -15.47 -0.24
N ALA A 539 28.06 -14.47 -0.05
CA ALA A 539 27.83 -13.41 0.93
C ALA A 539 26.55 -12.62 0.64
N GLU A 540 26.22 -12.42 -0.65
CA GLU A 540 24.99 -11.75 -1.05
C GLU A 540 23.74 -12.62 -0.81
N VAL A 541 23.80 -13.93 -1.06
CA VAL A 541 22.73 -14.88 -0.72
C VAL A 541 22.46 -14.86 0.79
N GLU A 542 23.50 -14.94 1.62
CA GLU A 542 23.40 -14.86 3.08
C GLU A 542 22.83 -13.51 3.55
N ARG A 543 23.17 -12.42 2.85
CA ARG A 543 22.66 -11.08 3.15
C ARG A 543 21.16 -11.00 2.92
N LEU A 544 20.62 -11.59 1.85
CA LEU A 544 19.19 -11.60 1.55
C LEU A 544 18.37 -12.27 2.67
N SER A 545 18.88 -13.36 3.25
CA SER A 545 18.21 -14.10 4.32
C SER A 545 18.58 -13.64 5.74
N SER A 546 19.39 -12.59 5.91
CA SER A 546 19.94 -12.19 7.23
C SER A 546 18.90 -11.79 8.28
N GLY A 547 17.69 -11.39 7.86
CA GLY A 547 16.55 -11.08 8.73
C GLY A 547 15.68 -12.28 9.11
N TYR A 548 16.02 -13.48 8.62
CA TYR A 548 15.22 -14.69 8.73
C TYR A 548 15.99 -15.78 9.49
N PRO A 549 15.29 -16.80 10.04
CA PRO A 549 15.95 -17.92 10.71
C PRO A 549 16.92 -18.67 9.80
N ASP A 550 16.56 -18.84 8.52
CA ASP A 550 17.36 -19.47 7.48
C ASP A 550 16.86 -19.04 6.08
N GLY A 551 17.58 -19.44 5.03
CA GLY A 551 17.23 -19.14 3.64
C GLY A 551 15.92 -19.81 3.17
N ALA A 552 15.56 -20.95 3.75
CA ALA A 552 14.31 -21.63 3.45
C ALA A 552 13.10 -20.85 3.97
N ALA A 553 13.17 -20.31 5.18
CA ALA A 553 12.16 -19.45 5.79
C ALA A 553 12.00 -18.15 5.00
N TYR A 554 13.12 -17.55 4.56
CA TYR A 554 13.10 -16.39 3.65
C TYR A 554 12.34 -16.69 2.36
N PHE A 555 12.68 -17.79 1.67
CA PHE A 555 12.02 -18.18 0.43
C PHE A 555 10.52 -18.40 0.63
N VAL A 556 10.14 -19.21 1.63
CA VAL A 556 8.75 -19.56 1.92
C VAL A 556 7.93 -18.32 2.26
N GLU A 557 8.46 -17.43 3.09
CA GLU A 557 7.78 -16.19 3.46
C GLU A 557 7.55 -15.29 2.25
N ARG A 558 8.62 -14.92 1.53
CA ARG A 558 8.52 -14.00 0.38
C ARG A 558 7.62 -14.56 -0.74
N LEU A 559 7.72 -15.86 -1.01
CA LEU A 559 6.85 -16.50 -1.99
C LEU A 559 5.38 -16.50 -1.53
N SER A 560 5.13 -16.83 -0.26
CA SER A 560 3.77 -16.84 0.29
C SER A 560 3.16 -15.43 0.36
N GLU A 561 3.94 -14.39 0.63
CA GLU A 561 3.47 -13.00 0.61
C GLU A 561 3.04 -12.57 -0.80
N GLY A 562 3.83 -12.93 -1.82
CA GLY A 562 3.50 -12.62 -3.21
C GLY A 562 2.24 -13.35 -3.70
N ILE A 563 2.18 -14.68 -3.52
CA ILE A 563 1.02 -15.49 -3.91
C ILE A 563 -0.21 -15.11 -3.08
N GLY A 564 -0.04 -14.93 -1.78
CA GLY A 564 -1.10 -14.54 -0.85
C GLY A 564 -1.69 -13.18 -1.21
N THR A 565 -0.86 -12.20 -1.57
CA THR A 565 -1.34 -10.87 -2.00
C THR A 565 -2.26 -10.98 -3.22
N ILE A 566 -1.89 -11.79 -4.21
CA ILE A 566 -2.74 -12.04 -5.39
C ILE A 566 -4.03 -12.75 -4.98
N ALA A 567 -3.94 -13.81 -4.18
CA ALA A 567 -5.13 -14.56 -3.73
C ALA A 567 -6.10 -13.70 -2.90
N ALA A 568 -5.58 -12.85 -2.02
CA ALA A 568 -6.35 -11.91 -1.20
C ALA A 568 -7.05 -10.84 -2.05
N ALA A 569 -6.38 -10.27 -3.06
CA ALA A 569 -6.97 -9.24 -3.91
C ALA A 569 -8.24 -9.72 -4.64
N PHE A 570 -8.29 -11.01 -5.01
CA PHE A 570 -9.42 -11.57 -5.73
C PHE A 570 -10.42 -12.32 -4.84
N PHE A 571 -10.14 -12.49 -3.55
CA PHE A 571 -10.96 -13.30 -2.65
C PHE A 571 -12.45 -12.87 -2.66
N PRO A 572 -13.42 -13.81 -2.73
CA PRO A 572 -13.29 -15.26 -2.79
C PRO A 572 -13.21 -15.83 -4.22
N ARG A 573 -12.99 -15.01 -5.25
CA ARG A 573 -12.85 -15.48 -6.65
C ARG A 573 -11.62 -16.39 -6.80
N PRO A 574 -11.67 -17.43 -7.64
CA PRO A 574 -10.57 -18.38 -7.80
C PRO A 574 -9.30 -17.72 -8.33
N VAL A 575 -8.16 -18.17 -7.82
CA VAL A 575 -6.82 -17.77 -8.26
C VAL A 575 -6.01 -19.01 -8.58
N VAL A 576 -5.73 -19.24 -9.85
CA VAL A 576 -4.93 -20.38 -10.32
C VAL A 576 -3.45 -19.98 -10.33
N VAL A 577 -2.69 -20.43 -9.33
CA VAL A 577 -1.24 -20.25 -9.28
C VAL A 577 -0.53 -21.38 -10.01
N ARG A 578 0.33 -21.02 -10.97
CA ARG A 578 1.20 -21.99 -11.64
C ARG A 578 2.47 -22.18 -10.83
N MET A 579 2.79 -23.43 -10.49
CA MET A 579 4.10 -23.78 -9.90
C MET A 579 5.24 -23.35 -10.82
N SER A 580 6.46 -23.22 -10.29
CA SER A 580 7.56 -22.63 -11.06
C SER A 580 7.85 -23.37 -12.36
N ASP A 581 7.85 -22.64 -13.47
CA ASP A 581 8.11 -23.19 -14.81
C ASP A 581 9.40 -22.62 -15.42
N PHE A 582 10.33 -22.17 -14.59
CA PHE A 582 11.63 -21.72 -15.05
C PHE A 582 12.38 -22.84 -15.77
N LYS A 583 13.00 -22.48 -16.89
CA LYS A 583 14.00 -23.26 -17.60
C LYS A 583 15.33 -23.23 -16.83
N THR A 584 16.21 -24.17 -17.11
CA THR A 584 17.55 -24.26 -16.48
C THR A 584 18.37 -22.98 -16.64
N ASN A 585 18.35 -22.36 -17.82
CA ASN A 585 19.05 -21.09 -18.08
C ASN A 585 18.47 -19.91 -17.30
N GLU A 586 17.17 -19.89 -17.02
CA GLU A 586 16.53 -18.85 -16.22
C GLU A 586 16.90 -19.02 -14.74
N TYR A 587 16.83 -20.23 -14.19
CA TYR A 587 17.34 -20.49 -12.84
C TYR A 587 18.83 -20.20 -12.70
N ALA A 588 19.64 -20.49 -13.71
CA ALA A 588 21.07 -20.21 -13.72
C ALA A 588 21.39 -18.71 -13.61
N SER A 589 20.47 -17.85 -14.08
CA SER A 589 20.59 -16.39 -14.02
C SER A 589 20.29 -15.80 -12.65
N LEU A 590 19.62 -16.55 -11.77
CA LEU A 590 19.39 -16.14 -10.39
C LEU A 590 20.70 -16.15 -9.60
N LEU A 591 20.74 -15.38 -8.51
CA LEU A 591 21.91 -15.34 -7.62
C LEU A 591 22.23 -16.76 -7.09
N GLY A 592 23.44 -17.23 -7.37
CA GLY A 592 23.91 -18.57 -7.00
C GLY A 592 23.38 -19.72 -7.86
N GLY A 593 22.60 -19.44 -8.91
CA GLY A 593 21.95 -20.47 -9.73
C GLY A 593 22.90 -21.28 -10.62
N SER A 594 23.95 -20.67 -11.16
CA SER A 594 24.88 -21.31 -12.09
C SER A 594 25.60 -22.54 -11.53
N ASP A 595 25.73 -22.66 -10.20
CA ASP A 595 26.35 -23.81 -9.54
C ASP A 595 25.40 -25.03 -9.44
N PHE A 596 24.09 -24.82 -9.59
CA PHE A 596 23.06 -25.86 -9.50
C PHE A 596 22.47 -26.28 -10.84
N GLU A 597 22.60 -25.43 -11.86
CA GLU A 597 21.92 -25.60 -13.14
C GLU A 597 22.87 -26.09 -14.25
N PRO A 598 22.60 -27.25 -14.86
CA PRO A 598 23.38 -27.73 -15.99
C PRO A 598 23.08 -26.91 -17.25
N HIS A 599 24.05 -26.82 -18.16
CA HIS A 599 23.81 -26.28 -19.49
C HIS A 599 23.00 -27.28 -20.33
N GLU A 600 21.93 -26.80 -20.95
CA GLU A 600 21.10 -27.57 -21.88
C GLU A 600 21.10 -26.93 -23.26
N GLU A 601 21.22 -27.75 -24.31
CA GLU A 601 21.19 -27.28 -25.70
C GLU A 601 19.81 -26.70 -26.09
N ASN A 602 18.72 -27.22 -25.49
CA ASN A 602 17.35 -26.78 -25.76
C ASN A 602 16.56 -26.60 -24.45
N PRO A 603 16.77 -25.48 -23.72
CA PRO A 603 16.13 -25.26 -22.42
C PRO A 603 14.59 -25.28 -22.47
N MET A 604 14.00 -24.94 -23.63
CA MET A 604 12.55 -25.05 -23.86
C MET A 604 11.97 -26.45 -23.59
N LEU A 605 12.74 -27.50 -23.93
CA LEU A 605 12.31 -28.90 -23.81
C LEU A 605 12.96 -29.62 -22.62
N GLY A 606 13.87 -28.93 -21.93
CA GLY A 606 14.79 -29.47 -20.94
C GLY A 606 14.21 -29.67 -19.54
N PHE A 607 15.06 -29.56 -18.53
CA PHE A 607 14.74 -29.83 -17.13
C PHE A 607 13.88 -28.70 -16.51
N ARG A 608 12.55 -28.80 -16.68
CA ARG A 608 11.54 -27.83 -16.21
C ARG A 608 10.19 -28.49 -15.90
N GLY A 609 9.30 -27.73 -15.28
CA GLY A 609 7.95 -28.14 -14.89
C GLY A 609 7.95 -29.44 -14.07
N ALA A 610 6.94 -30.29 -14.30
CA ALA A 610 6.72 -31.51 -13.53
C ALA A 610 7.96 -32.41 -13.36
N SER A 611 8.79 -32.56 -14.39
CA SER A 611 10.01 -33.38 -14.35
C SER A 611 11.02 -32.92 -13.31
N ARG A 612 10.97 -31.64 -12.94
CA ARG A 612 11.88 -31.00 -11.99
C ARG A 612 11.49 -31.30 -10.55
N TYR A 613 10.20 -31.26 -10.26
CA TYR A 613 9.66 -31.16 -8.90
C TYR A 613 9.96 -32.37 -8.00
N ALA A 614 9.93 -33.56 -8.57
CA ALA A 614 10.25 -34.80 -7.85
C ALA A 614 11.69 -35.31 -8.12
N HIS A 615 12.48 -34.60 -8.93
CA HIS A 615 13.84 -35.03 -9.23
C HIS A 615 14.77 -34.75 -8.04
N PRO A 616 15.72 -35.66 -7.72
CA PRO A 616 16.64 -35.48 -6.58
C PRO A 616 17.46 -34.18 -6.65
N ALA A 617 17.74 -33.67 -7.85
CA ALA A 617 18.47 -32.43 -8.03
C ALA A 617 17.71 -31.16 -7.61
N TYR A 618 16.38 -31.21 -7.41
CA TYR A 618 15.57 -30.02 -7.13
C TYR A 618 14.44 -30.23 -6.11
N THR A 619 14.19 -31.45 -5.63
CA THR A 619 13.04 -31.74 -4.77
C THR A 619 12.96 -30.88 -3.50
N GLU A 620 14.10 -30.41 -2.98
CA GLU A 620 14.14 -29.47 -1.85
C GLU A 620 13.59 -28.09 -2.23
N GLY A 621 13.91 -27.59 -3.43
CA GLY A 621 13.33 -26.34 -3.96
C GLY A 621 11.81 -26.44 -4.12
N PHE A 622 11.32 -27.54 -4.69
CA PHE A 622 9.88 -27.79 -4.81
C PHE A 622 9.17 -27.90 -3.45
N ALA A 623 9.86 -28.47 -2.44
CA ALA A 623 9.33 -28.51 -1.08
C ALA A 623 9.13 -27.11 -0.49
N LEU A 624 9.98 -26.14 -0.82
CA LEU A 624 9.80 -24.75 -0.41
C LEU A 624 8.57 -24.11 -1.07
N GLU A 625 8.35 -24.35 -2.36
CA GLU A 625 7.15 -23.85 -3.07
C GLU A 625 5.87 -24.44 -2.48
N CYS A 626 5.84 -25.76 -2.23
CA CYS A 626 4.70 -26.41 -1.58
C CYS A 626 4.43 -25.85 -0.18
N ARG A 627 5.48 -25.61 0.61
CA ARG A 627 5.35 -24.96 1.93
C ARG A 627 4.76 -23.55 1.84
N ALA A 628 5.15 -22.77 0.83
CA ALA A 628 4.61 -21.43 0.61
C ALA A 628 3.11 -21.48 0.25
N VAL A 629 2.72 -22.36 -0.68
CA VAL A 629 1.31 -22.57 -1.06
C VAL A 629 0.48 -23.02 0.14
N ARG A 630 1.01 -23.96 0.94
CA ARG A 630 0.35 -24.43 2.15
C ARG A 630 0.14 -23.30 3.17
N ARG A 631 1.16 -22.46 3.40
CA ARG A 631 1.05 -21.27 4.25
C ARG A 631 -0.06 -20.32 3.76
N VAL A 632 -0.19 -20.09 2.45
CA VAL A 632 -1.26 -19.25 1.89
C VAL A 632 -2.65 -19.83 2.17
N ARG A 633 -2.85 -21.13 1.96
CA ARG A 633 -4.17 -21.76 2.19
C ARG A 633 -4.50 -21.95 3.67
N GLU A 634 -3.56 -22.48 4.45
CA GLU A 634 -3.81 -22.92 5.83
C GLU A 634 -3.59 -21.80 6.87
N ASP A 635 -2.52 -21.02 6.74
CA ASP A 635 -2.17 -20.00 7.75
C ASP A 635 -2.83 -18.64 7.43
N MET A 636 -2.87 -18.26 6.14
CA MET A 636 -3.50 -17.02 5.69
C MET A 636 -5.01 -17.15 5.41
N GLY A 637 -5.51 -18.38 5.26
CA GLY A 637 -6.94 -18.67 5.04
C GLY A 637 -7.44 -18.38 3.62
N LEU A 638 -6.55 -18.35 2.64
CA LEU A 638 -6.87 -18.04 1.24
C LEU A 638 -7.13 -19.34 0.46
N ASP A 639 -8.30 -19.93 0.71
CA ASP A 639 -8.73 -21.21 0.14
C ASP A 639 -9.20 -21.13 -1.32
N ASN A 640 -9.29 -19.93 -1.88
CA ASN A 640 -9.53 -19.66 -3.30
C ASN A 640 -8.31 -19.94 -4.21
N LEU A 641 -7.16 -20.34 -3.63
CA LEU A 641 -5.91 -20.60 -4.37
C LEU A 641 -5.86 -22.01 -4.99
N ILE A 642 -6.02 -22.13 -6.30
CA ILE A 642 -5.90 -23.38 -7.06
C ILE A 642 -4.45 -23.56 -7.50
N VAL A 643 -3.89 -24.77 -7.40
CA VAL A 643 -2.51 -25.05 -7.84
C VAL A 643 -2.52 -25.62 -9.26
N MET A 644 -1.66 -25.11 -10.14
CA MET A 644 -1.48 -25.63 -11.49
C MET A 644 -0.07 -26.15 -11.73
N LEU A 645 0.04 -27.38 -12.24
CA LEU A 645 1.30 -28.00 -12.61
C LEU A 645 1.62 -27.79 -14.10
N PRO A 646 2.73 -27.11 -14.43
CA PRO A 646 3.19 -26.97 -15.81
C PRO A 646 3.99 -28.18 -16.31
N PHE A 647 4.07 -28.29 -17.63
CA PHE A 647 4.95 -29.14 -18.41
C PHE A 647 4.88 -30.63 -18.04
N VAL A 648 3.67 -31.11 -17.75
CA VAL A 648 3.39 -32.50 -17.38
C VAL A 648 3.42 -33.38 -18.63
N ARG A 649 4.52 -34.07 -18.92
CA ARG A 649 4.72 -34.80 -20.19
C ARG A 649 4.03 -36.15 -20.21
N ARG A 650 4.02 -36.86 -19.09
CA ARG A 650 3.58 -38.26 -18.98
C ARG A 650 2.68 -38.50 -17.77
N LEU A 651 1.84 -39.54 -17.84
CA LEU A 651 0.98 -39.95 -16.73
C LEU A 651 1.79 -40.32 -15.47
N GLN A 652 2.92 -41.02 -15.63
CA GLN A 652 3.77 -41.38 -14.49
C GLN A 652 4.43 -40.17 -13.84
N GLU A 653 4.70 -39.12 -14.62
CA GLU A 653 5.25 -37.86 -14.12
C GLU A 653 4.18 -37.09 -13.33
N ALA A 654 2.95 -37.07 -13.82
CA ALA A 654 1.81 -36.53 -13.08
C ALA A 654 1.63 -37.24 -11.72
N ASP A 655 1.60 -38.58 -11.73
CA ASP A 655 1.44 -39.39 -10.51
C ASP A 655 2.56 -39.09 -9.51
N LEU A 656 3.82 -39.07 -9.97
CA LEU A 656 4.98 -38.80 -9.13
C LEU A 656 4.93 -37.41 -8.47
N VAL A 657 4.55 -36.38 -9.20
CA VAL A 657 4.47 -35.02 -8.65
C VAL A 657 3.28 -34.88 -7.68
N LEU A 658 2.12 -35.46 -8.01
CA LEU A 658 0.95 -35.43 -7.13
C LEU A 658 1.21 -36.18 -5.83
N ASP A 659 1.87 -37.33 -5.88
CA ASP A 659 2.31 -38.06 -4.69
C ASP A 659 3.28 -37.21 -3.87
N ARG A 660 4.25 -36.56 -4.53
CA ARG A 660 5.20 -35.68 -3.85
C ARG A 660 4.54 -34.47 -3.20
N MET A 661 3.55 -33.85 -3.85
CA MET A 661 2.75 -32.79 -3.26
C MET A 661 1.98 -33.28 -2.03
N ALA A 662 1.37 -34.47 -2.12
CA ALA A 662 0.65 -35.07 -1.00
C ALA A 662 1.57 -35.36 0.20
N GLU A 663 2.78 -35.88 -0.04
CA GLU A 663 3.82 -36.06 0.99
C GLU A 663 4.20 -34.74 1.68
N LEU A 664 4.18 -33.63 0.93
CA LEU A 664 4.49 -32.28 1.40
C LEU A 664 3.26 -31.57 2.02
N GLY A 665 2.12 -32.25 2.12
CA GLY A 665 0.91 -31.75 2.76
C GLY A 665 -0.07 -31.03 1.83
N LEU A 666 0.11 -31.11 0.51
CA LEU A 666 -0.81 -30.58 -0.50
C LEU A 666 -1.47 -31.73 -1.26
N LYS A 667 -2.53 -32.29 -0.68
CA LYS A 667 -3.26 -33.41 -1.27
C LYS A 667 -4.58 -32.94 -1.88
N ARG A 668 -4.78 -33.27 -3.16
CA ARG A 668 -6.02 -32.98 -3.91
C ARG A 668 -7.26 -33.43 -3.13
N GLY A 669 -8.26 -32.54 -3.04
CA GLY A 669 -9.52 -32.74 -2.33
C GLY A 669 -9.47 -32.53 -0.81
N GLU A 670 -8.29 -32.52 -0.18
CA GLU A 670 -8.17 -32.16 1.24
C GLU A 670 -8.21 -30.64 1.40
N ASN A 671 -8.99 -30.14 2.38
CA ASN A 671 -9.20 -28.70 2.59
C ASN A 671 -9.63 -27.94 1.31
N GLY A 672 -10.36 -28.60 0.42
CA GLY A 672 -10.83 -28.03 -0.85
C GLY A 672 -9.71 -27.70 -1.85
N LEU A 673 -8.52 -28.29 -1.73
CA LEU A 673 -7.44 -28.08 -2.70
C LEU A 673 -7.82 -28.70 -4.05
N GLU A 674 -7.95 -27.85 -5.06
CA GLU A 674 -7.99 -28.24 -6.46
C GLU A 674 -6.59 -28.17 -7.08
N VAL A 675 -6.28 -29.15 -7.94
CA VAL A 675 -5.02 -29.21 -8.68
C VAL A 675 -5.32 -29.31 -10.18
N TYR A 676 -4.86 -28.31 -10.92
CA TYR A 676 -4.96 -28.23 -12.36
C TYR A 676 -3.65 -28.66 -13.02
N ALA A 677 -3.72 -29.04 -14.29
CA ALA A 677 -2.54 -29.20 -15.15
C ALA A 677 -2.57 -28.21 -16.30
N MET A 678 -1.39 -27.72 -16.68
CA MET A 678 -1.26 -26.95 -17.91
C MET A 678 -1.33 -27.92 -19.10
N CYS A 679 -2.32 -27.76 -19.97
CA CYS A 679 -2.46 -28.54 -21.19
C CYS A 679 -1.68 -27.84 -22.31
N GLU A 680 -0.39 -28.15 -22.39
CA GLU A 680 0.54 -27.41 -23.25
C GLU A 680 1.46 -28.32 -24.08
N ILE A 681 1.35 -29.64 -23.89
CA ILE A 681 2.08 -30.64 -24.67
C ILE A 681 1.07 -31.45 -25.49
N PRO A 682 1.32 -31.76 -26.77
CA PRO A 682 0.40 -32.56 -27.59
C PRO A 682 -0.04 -33.88 -26.94
N ASN A 683 0.84 -34.49 -26.13
CA ASN A 683 0.50 -35.70 -25.38
C ASN A 683 -0.59 -35.48 -24.31
N ASN A 684 -0.70 -34.27 -23.73
CA ASN A 684 -1.81 -33.93 -22.83
C ASN A 684 -3.15 -33.96 -23.56
N VAL A 685 -3.18 -33.43 -24.80
CA VAL A 685 -4.38 -33.41 -25.65
C VAL A 685 -4.78 -34.83 -26.06
N ILE A 686 -3.81 -35.63 -26.51
CA ILE A 686 -4.05 -36.99 -27.00
C ILE A 686 -4.51 -37.94 -25.88
N LEU A 687 -3.99 -37.76 -24.66
CA LEU A 687 -4.32 -38.60 -23.49
C LEU A 687 -5.17 -37.86 -22.45
N MET A 688 -6.02 -36.93 -22.90
CA MET A 688 -6.80 -36.05 -22.02
C MET A 688 -7.64 -36.85 -21.01
N ASP A 689 -8.29 -37.93 -21.44
CA ASP A 689 -9.13 -38.76 -20.56
C ASP A 689 -8.32 -39.35 -19.38
N GLN A 690 -7.11 -39.84 -19.65
CA GLN A 690 -6.24 -40.40 -18.60
C GLN A 690 -5.64 -39.32 -17.71
N PHE A 691 -5.33 -38.14 -18.25
CA PHE A 691 -4.89 -37.02 -17.44
C PHE A 691 -6.03 -36.48 -16.55
N ALA A 692 -7.28 -36.47 -17.03
CA ALA A 692 -8.43 -35.95 -16.29
C ALA A 692 -8.75 -36.76 -15.02
N GLU A 693 -8.33 -38.03 -14.92
CA GLU A 693 -8.41 -38.79 -13.66
C GLU A 693 -7.56 -38.20 -12.52
N ARG A 694 -6.52 -37.43 -12.87
CA ARG A 694 -5.47 -36.92 -11.96
C ARG A 694 -5.62 -35.45 -11.59
N PHE A 695 -6.37 -34.67 -12.38
CA PHE A 695 -6.51 -33.22 -12.23
C PHE A 695 -7.98 -32.80 -12.18
N ASP A 696 -8.26 -31.71 -11.48
CA ASP A 696 -9.62 -31.14 -11.35
C ASP A 696 -9.96 -30.21 -12.52
N GLY A 697 -8.95 -29.82 -13.30
CA GLY A 697 -9.08 -28.91 -14.42
C GLY A 697 -7.80 -28.79 -15.24
N PHE A 698 -7.94 -28.18 -16.41
CA PHE A 698 -6.84 -27.90 -17.32
C PHE A 698 -6.86 -26.44 -17.74
N SER A 699 -5.69 -25.84 -17.78
CA SER A 699 -5.49 -24.55 -18.44
C SER A 699 -4.61 -24.75 -19.67
N ILE A 700 -5.13 -24.45 -20.84
CA ILE A 700 -4.43 -24.63 -22.11
C ILE A 700 -3.36 -23.55 -22.22
N GLY A 701 -2.08 -23.97 -22.23
CA GLY A 701 -0.94 -23.11 -22.48
C GLY A 701 -0.72 -23.01 -23.98
N SER A 702 -1.43 -22.11 -24.65
CA SER A 702 -1.46 -22.03 -26.12
C SER A 702 -0.08 -21.73 -26.73
N ASN A 703 0.77 -21.01 -25.99
CA ASN A 703 2.14 -20.70 -26.42
C ASN A 703 3.00 -21.97 -26.64
N ASP A 704 3.17 -22.77 -25.58
CA ASP A 704 3.98 -24.00 -25.65
C ASP A 704 3.30 -25.07 -26.50
N LEU A 705 1.96 -25.13 -26.48
CA LEU A 705 1.21 -26.04 -27.36
C LEU A 705 1.45 -25.74 -28.85
N THR A 706 1.50 -24.46 -29.21
CA THR A 706 1.81 -24.01 -30.58
C THR A 706 3.23 -24.38 -30.98
N GLN A 707 4.21 -24.06 -30.13
CA GLN A 707 5.62 -24.39 -30.36
C GLN A 707 5.82 -25.89 -30.61
N LEU A 708 5.19 -26.73 -29.79
CA LEU A 708 5.33 -28.20 -29.89
C LEU A 708 4.50 -28.82 -31.01
N THR A 709 3.35 -28.24 -31.37
CA THR A 709 2.50 -28.73 -32.46
C THR A 709 3.13 -28.41 -33.82
N LEU A 710 3.70 -27.22 -33.97
CA LEU A 710 4.31 -26.77 -35.22
C LEU A 710 5.81 -27.09 -35.30
N GLY A 711 6.46 -27.41 -34.18
CA GLY A 711 7.90 -27.64 -34.12
C GLY A 711 8.70 -26.35 -34.29
N VAL A 712 8.20 -25.24 -33.75
CA VAL A 712 8.78 -23.90 -33.88
C VAL A 712 9.25 -23.38 -32.53
N ASP A 713 10.42 -22.76 -32.50
CA ASP A 713 10.89 -21.95 -31.37
C ASP A 713 10.60 -20.49 -31.68
N ARG A 714 9.71 -19.87 -30.89
CA ARG A 714 9.31 -18.47 -31.12
C ARG A 714 10.43 -17.47 -30.80
N ASP A 715 11.40 -17.87 -29.98
CA ASP A 715 12.54 -17.02 -29.62
C ASP A 715 13.62 -17.08 -30.72
N SER A 716 13.51 -18.04 -31.64
CA SER A 716 14.40 -18.16 -32.80
C SER A 716 13.98 -17.25 -33.94
N ALA A 717 14.72 -16.15 -34.13
CA ALA A 717 14.50 -15.19 -35.21
C ALA A 717 14.49 -15.80 -36.64
N LEU A 718 15.02 -17.03 -36.81
CA LEU A 718 15.05 -17.73 -38.10
C LEU A 718 13.77 -18.47 -38.45
N VAL A 719 12.93 -18.80 -37.47
CA VAL A 719 11.71 -19.63 -37.68
C VAL A 719 10.47 -19.05 -36.99
N ALA A 720 10.61 -18.01 -36.16
CA ALA A 720 9.49 -17.39 -35.44
C ALA A 720 8.36 -16.88 -36.34
N PHE A 721 8.60 -16.67 -37.64
CA PHE A 721 7.56 -16.28 -38.60
C PHE A 721 6.50 -17.39 -38.84
N ASP A 722 6.81 -18.65 -38.54
CA ASP A 722 5.89 -19.79 -38.63
C ASP A 722 5.09 -20.00 -37.33
N TYR A 723 5.32 -19.20 -36.29
CA TYR A 723 4.53 -19.25 -35.05
C TYR A 723 3.19 -18.53 -35.24
N ASP A 724 2.07 -19.27 -35.20
CA ASP A 724 0.72 -18.69 -35.16
C ASP A 724 -0.21 -19.57 -34.32
N GLU A 725 -0.73 -19.04 -33.22
CA GLU A 725 -1.67 -19.73 -32.34
C GLU A 725 -3.05 -19.96 -33.00
N ARG A 726 -3.32 -19.32 -34.13
CA ARG A 726 -4.54 -19.48 -34.94
C ARG A 726 -4.41 -20.56 -36.01
N ASP A 727 -3.23 -21.16 -36.16
CA ASP A 727 -3.02 -22.22 -37.15
C ASP A 727 -4.09 -23.32 -37.00
N PRO A 728 -4.66 -23.85 -38.11
CA PRO A 728 -5.71 -24.86 -38.03
C PRO A 728 -5.34 -26.09 -37.22
N GLY A 729 -4.07 -26.52 -37.24
CA GLY A 729 -3.57 -27.64 -36.44
C GLY A 729 -3.56 -27.32 -34.94
N VAL A 730 -3.21 -26.08 -34.56
CA VAL A 730 -3.26 -25.61 -33.17
C VAL A 730 -4.70 -25.46 -32.70
N LYS A 731 -5.58 -24.82 -33.48
CA LYS A 731 -7.02 -24.71 -33.17
C LYS A 731 -7.65 -26.09 -32.97
N GLU A 732 -7.26 -27.09 -33.76
CA GLU A 732 -7.72 -28.47 -33.59
C GLU A 732 -7.23 -29.09 -32.27
N MET A 733 -5.97 -28.88 -31.88
CA MET A 733 -5.46 -29.34 -30.57
C MET A 733 -6.23 -28.69 -29.42
N ILE A 734 -6.51 -27.39 -29.49
CA ILE A 734 -7.31 -26.66 -28.49
C ILE A 734 -8.74 -27.23 -28.43
N ARG A 735 -9.39 -27.44 -29.58
CA ARG A 735 -10.74 -28.02 -29.64
C ARG A 735 -10.79 -29.39 -28.99
N LEU A 736 -9.84 -30.27 -29.32
CA LEU A 736 -9.75 -31.62 -28.74
C LEU A 736 -9.54 -31.57 -27.23
N ALA A 737 -8.70 -30.65 -26.73
CA ALA A 737 -8.48 -30.47 -25.29
C ALA A 737 -9.77 -30.03 -24.58
N VAL A 738 -10.48 -29.02 -25.11
CA VAL A 738 -11.74 -28.51 -24.53
C VAL A 738 -12.84 -29.59 -24.56
N GLU A 739 -12.98 -30.33 -25.66
CA GLU A 739 -13.92 -31.44 -25.74
C GLU A 739 -13.59 -32.59 -24.80
N GLY A 740 -12.29 -32.90 -24.64
CA GLY A 740 -11.82 -33.89 -23.68
C GLY A 740 -12.14 -33.47 -22.25
N CYS A 741 -11.87 -32.22 -21.87
CA CYS A 741 -12.22 -31.71 -20.53
C CYS A 741 -13.73 -31.83 -20.26
N ARG A 742 -14.55 -31.37 -21.22
CA ARG A 742 -16.01 -31.45 -21.12
C ARG A 742 -16.52 -32.88 -20.99
N ARG A 743 -15.97 -33.82 -21.76
CA ARG A 743 -16.32 -35.25 -21.70
C ARG A 743 -16.06 -35.85 -20.32
N ASN A 744 -14.99 -35.39 -19.66
CA ASN A 744 -14.60 -35.88 -18.33
C ASN A 744 -15.18 -35.03 -17.17
N GLY A 745 -15.90 -33.96 -17.48
CA GLY A 745 -16.51 -33.09 -16.46
C GLY A 745 -15.51 -32.28 -15.63
N VAL A 746 -14.33 -32.00 -16.18
CA VAL A 746 -13.27 -31.20 -15.55
C VAL A 746 -13.20 -29.81 -16.18
N HIS A 747 -12.68 -28.82 -15.44
CA HIS A 747 -12.60 -27.45 -15.92
C HIS A 747 -11.68 -27.31 -17.15
N SER A 748 -12.08 -26.47 -18.11
CA SER A 748 -11.28 -26.06 -19.26
C SER A 748 -11.09 -24.55 -19.30
N GLY A 749 -9.85 -24.11 -19.10
CA GLY A 749 -9.41 -22.72 -19.28
C GLY A 749 -8.39 -22.60 -20.40
N LEU A 750 -8.17 -21.38 -20.89
CA LEU A 750 -6.99 -21.05 -21.70
C LEU A 750 -6.22 -19.92 -21.05
N CYS A 751 -4.91 -20.09 -20.94
CA CYS A 751 -3.99 -19.08 -20.46
C CYS A 751 -2.95 -18.76 -21.55
N GLY A 752 -3.01 -17.54 -22.05
CA GLY A 752 -2.23 -17.09 -23.20
C GLY A 752 -2.68 -15.72 -23.63
N GLN A 753 -1.85 -15.03 -24.42
CA GLN A 753 -2.21 -13.70 -24.94
C GLN A 753 -3.12 -13.80 -26.17
N ALA A 754 -3.18 -14.97 -26.84
CA ALA A 754 -4.02 -15.20 -28.01
C ALA A 754 -5.45 -14.62 -27.95
N PRO A 755 -6.28 -14.87 -26.92
CA PRO A 755 -7.63 -14.29 -26.85
C PRO A 755 -7.63 -12.78 -26.55
N SER A 756 -6.54 -12.23 -26.03
CA SER A 756 -6.35 -10.79 -25.85
C SER A 756 -5.95 -10.11 -27.17
N ASP A 757 -5.05 -10.75 -27.93
CA ASP A 757 -4.45 -10.20 -29.15
C ASP A 757 -5.32 -10.43 -30.40
N PHE A 758 -6.05 -11.55 -30.43
CA PHE A 758 -6.81 -12.03 -31.58
C PHE A 758 -8.28 -12.23 -31.21
N PRO A 759 -9.17 -11.28 -31.57
CA PRO A 759 -10.60 -11.40 -31.30
C PRO A 759 -11.23 -12.68 -31.85
N ASP A 760 -10.77 -13.17 -33.02
CA ASP A 760 -11.26 -14.42 -33.61
C ASP A 760 -10.89 -15.67 -32.80
N MET A 761 -9.80 -15.61 -32.01
CA MET A 761 -9.48 -16.67 -31.04
C MET A 761 -10.44 -16.64 -29.87
N ALA A 762 -10.76 -15.46 -29.32
CA ALA A 762 -11.74 -15.34 -28.26
C ALA A 762 -13.12 -15.86 -28.73
N GLU A 763 -13.55 -15.49 -29.94
CA GLU A 763 -14.79 -16.00 -30.53
C GLU A 763 -14.77 -17.53 -30.68
N PHE A 764 -13.70 -18.09 -31.25
CA PHE A 764 -13.52 -19.53 -31.41
C PHE A 764 -13.62 -20.28 -30.08
N LEU A 765 -12.97 -19.78 -29.02
CA LEU A 765 -12.99 -20.39 -27.70
C LEU A 765 -14.41 -20.45 -27.09
N VAL A 766 -15.20 -19.38 -27.26
CA VAL A 766 -16.60 -19.34 -26.82
C VAL A 766 -17.46 -20.31 -27.64
N GLU A 767 -17.24 -20.39 -28.97
CA GLU A 767 -17.97 -21.29 -29.86
C GLU A 767 -17.77 -22.76 -29.47
N ILE A 768 -16.52 -23.17 -29.24
CA ILE A 768 -16.19 -24.53 -28.80
C ILE A 768 -16.57 -24.78 -27.34
N GLY A 769 -17.02 -23.76 -26.61
CA GLY A 769 -17.58 -23.87 -25.26
C GLY A 769 -16.56 -24.03 -24.15
N ILE A 770 -15.45 -23.28 -24.19
CA ILE A 770 -14.49 -23.21 -23.08
C ILE A 770 -15.16 -22.65 -21.81
N ASP A 771 -14.71 -23.06 -20.62
CA ASP A 771 -15.29 -22.56 -19.36
C ASP A 771 -14.73 -21.20 -18.96
N SER A 772 -13.43 -20.96 -19.20
CA SER A 772 -12.77 -19.69 -18.89
C SER A 772 -11.70 -19.29 -19.91
N MET A 773 -11.45 -17.99 -20.02
CA MET A 773 -10.29 -17.45 -20.74
C MET A 773 -9.59 -16.41 -19.88
N SER A 774 -8.26 -16.52 -19.80
CA SER A 774 -7.42 -15.65 -18.96
C SER A 774 -6.70 -14.61 -19.82
N LEU A 775 -7.00 -13.34 -19.58
CA LEU A 775 -6.64 -12.21 -20.43
C LEU A 775 -5.61 -11.29 -19.76
N ASN A 776 -4.93 -10.48 -20.55
CA ASN A 776 -4.16 -9.37 -19.99
C ASN A 776 -5.13 -8.32 -19.42
N PRO A 777 -4.80 -7.65 -18.29
CA PRO A 777 -5.71 -6.71 -17.61
C PRO A 777 -6.29 -5.60 -18.51
N ASP A 778 -5.51 -5.09 -19.45
CA ASP A 778 -5.86 -4.06 -20.44
C ASP A 778 -6.95 -4.53 -21.44
N SER A 779 -6.91 -5.79 -21.84
CA SER A 779 -7.83 -6.36 -22.83
C SER A 779 -9.18 -6.82 -22.26
N VAL A 780 -9.29 -6.97 -20.92
CA VAL A 780 -10.46 -7.56 -20.24
C VAL A 780 -11.78 -6.95 -20.71
N LEU A 781 -11.84 -5.62 -20.77
CA LEU A 781 -13.08 -4.90 -21.03
C LEU A 781 -13.51 -5.01 -22.50
N ALA A 782 -12.56 -4.90 -23.43
CA ALA A 782 -12.81 -5.03 -24.86
C ALA A 782 -13.29 -6.44 -25.21
N VAL A 783 -12.59 -7.46 -24.70
CA VAL A 783 -12.93 -8.86 -24.95
C VAL A 783 -14.26 -9.22 -24.28
N THR A 784 -14.52 -8.75 -23.06
CA THR A 784 -15.80 -9.00 -22.38
C THR A 784 -17.00 -8.52 -23.21
N ARG A 785 -16.91 -7.32 -23.82
CA ARG A 785 -17.96 -6.79 -24.71
C ARG A 785 -18.15 -7.68 -25.94
N ALA A 786 -17.05 -8.07 -26.59
CA ALA A 786 -17.09 -8.96 -27.76
C ALA A 786 -17.70 -10.33 -27.44
N VAL A 787 -17.37 -10.90 -26.28
CA VAL A 787 -17.92 -12.17 -25.80
C VAL A 787 -19.42 -12.05 -25.52
N LEU A 788 -19.88 -10.98 -24.87
CA LEU A 788 -21.31 -10.75 -24.62
C LEU A 788 -22.10 -10.67 -25.94
N ASP A 789 -21.59 -9.94 -26.93
CA ASP A 789 -22.23 -9.83 -28.24
C ASP A 789 -22.27 -11.17 -28.97
N LEU A 790 -21.20 -11.98 -28.86
CA LEU A 790 -21.17 -13.32 -29.42
C LEU A 790 -22.13 -14.27 -28.71
N GLU A 791 -22.15 -14.29 -27.38
CA GLU A 791 -23.07 -15.15 -26.62
C GLU A 791 -24.52 -14.82 -26.93
N SER A 792 -24.87 -13.53 -27.04
CA SER A 792 -26.18 -13.07 -27.49
C SER A 792 -26.54 -13.59 -28.89
N ARG A 793 -25.61 -13.55 -29.86
CA ARG A 793 -25.79 -14.14 -31.21
C ARG A 793 -25.99 -15.66 -31.16
N LEU A 794 -25.31 -16.34 -30.24
CA LEU A 794 -25.43 -17.78 -30.01
C LEU A 794 -26.68 -18.18 -29.19
N GLY A 795 -27.47 -17.20 -28.72
CA GLY A 795 -28.64 -17.44 -27.87
C GLY A 795 -28.28 -17.94 -26.48
N ARG A 796 -27.08 -17.58 -25.99
CA ARG A 796 -26.58 -17.87 -24.65
C ARG A 796 -26.84 -16.67 -23.76
#